data_AF-F6PN80-F1
#
_entry.id   AF-F6PN80-F1
#
_cell.length_a   1.000
_cell.length_b   1.000
_cell.length_c   1.000
_cell.angle_alpha   90.00
_cell.angle_beta   90.00
_cell.angle_gamma   90.00
#
_symmetry.space_group_name_H-M   'P 1'
#
loop_
_entity.id
_entity.type
_entity.pdbx_description
1 polymer ?
#
loop_
_entity_poly.entity_id
_entity_poly.type
_entity_poly.pdbx_seq_one_letter_code
_entity_poly.pdbx_strand_id
1 'polypeptide(L)'
;MKAIETSLEINEQLYSRQLYVLGTEAMRRLRRSSMLVSGMKGLGVEIAKNLVLAGVGRLTLHDPSPTCWMDLASQFFLAEEDIGQNRAKASLPHLAQLNSSVCLDAHDGPLAEIELQAFQVVVLTDSTLEEQLQVGSLCHKLGVHFVVASTRGLVGQLFCDFGKEFTIYEPSEAEPLGNSIGHISQGSPGILTVLEENGHCFQDGDRAVFSGIEGMTELNDGDPRPVRVLDKRTLEIGDTAAFSPYLRSGTITKVKKPQTRSYEALSSSLHRPRIMAASSWETERARCLHQAFQALHKFQAQTGRLPRPWDLGDANELVVLARGLEPLQGDHGEKGNEALDEALVKEFAMTCTGDLSPVSSVIGGIAAQEMLKAASGKFTPLDQWLYFDALECLPEDGQSPLGPEGCAHRDCRYDGQIAVFGADFQKKLGEQNYFLVGAGAIGCELLKTFAMVGLGAGPGGGITVTDMDTVELSNLSRQFLFRSQDLNKHKAKAAALAVKDMNPALRVTAHTNELGPDTEHVYGEDFFSSLDGVACALDTFEARQYVSERCIHSLKPMLESGTQGIQGEAAIFVPFLTQPYSMPPEDAIETAYPICTLRYFPSTIEHTLQWALNEFEGLFRLPAETINRYLQEPDFLKRMEGPQALNCLRTASTSFLHPPQCWRDCVAWAQSHWQHCFHDSISHLLQVYPPDKVDEEGVPFWSGARRCPQPLDFDLSSDAHLDYILAAANLYAKTHRLAGSQDRDGLRGMLQASPALASVFAGDRQLEEASAERDPAHLQALLSALERWPGTSLEPQLFEKDEDGHFHMDFVVAASNLRAKNYGIPLADRRKSKKIAGRIIPAIASTTAVVAGLMGLELYKAVMGHRRLSSYRHSSLHLDGPHLARWAPSAASVQQYRDMKWTAWDRLTVTAPAPGQPEMTLKDLLSYLQEKHHLPVTRLLLDSHLLYSRRCPKAQQNLQLRVTELVRQETHKELKEGQKELVFRISCEDEDLDTTFPPLHYRLR
;
A
#
# COMPACT_ATOMS: atom_id res chain seq x y z
N MET A 1 -36.53 15.88 5.91
CA MET A 1 -35.67 16.48 4.87
C MET A 1 -34.32 16.92 5.43
N LYS A 2 -34.23 17.85 6.41
CA LYS A 2 -32.93 18.24 7.01
C LYS A 2 -32.08 17.11 7.61
N ALA A 3 -32.69 16.06 8.17
CA ALA A 3 -31.95 14.91 8.72
C ALA A 3 -31.47 13.88 7.66
N ILE A 4 -32.02 13.95 6.44
CA ILE A 4 -31.59 13.12 5.29
C ILE A 4 -30.49 13.85 4.50
N GLU A 5 -30.46 15.19 4.54
CA GLU A 5 -29.40 15.99 3.93
C GLU A 5 -28.07 15.88 4.71
N THR A 6 -28.09 15.90 6.04
CA THR A 6 -26.89 15.61 6.86
C THR A 6 -26.40 14.16 6.70
N SER A 7 -27.26 13.22 6.29
CA SER A 7 -26.86 11.83 6.06
C SER A 7 -26.20 11.59 4.70
N LEU A 8 -25.98 12.61 3.86
CA LEU A 8 -25.31 12.49 2.55
C LEU A 8 -23.90 13.10 2.51
N GLU A 9 -23.47 13.79 3.57
CA GLU A 9 -22.12 14.36 3.69
C GLU A 9 -21.07 13.26 3.92
N ILE A 10 -20.01 13.25 3.10
CA ILE A 10 -18.95 12.23 3.16
C ILE A 10 -18.02 12.57 4.32
N ASN A 11 -17.81 11.61 5.23
CA ASN A 11 -16.79 11.75 6.27
C ASN A 11 -15.40 11.60 5.65
N GLU A 12 -14.76 12.72 5.30
CA GLU A 12 -13.46 12.73 4.63
C GLU A 12 -12.32 12.17 5.50
N GLN A 13 -12.45 12.22 6.83
CA GLN A 13 -11.45 11.65 7.74
C GLN A 13 -11.50 10.12 7.73
N LEU A 14 -12.70 9.54 7.82
CA LEU A 14 -12.91 8.09 7.73
C LEU A 14 -12.52 7.55 6.35
N TYR A 15 -13.02 8.17 5.29
CA TYR A 15 -12.82 7.69 3.91
C TYR A 15 -11.57 8.25 3.22
N SER A 16 -10.67 8.90 3.96
CA SER A 16 -9.51 9.63 3.41
C SER A 16 -8.75 8.84 2.33
N ARG A 17 -8.39 7.58 2.60
CA ARG A 17 -7.57 6.76 1.71
C ARG A 17 -8.38 6.22 0.52
N GLN A 18 -9.64 5.87 0.75
CA GLN A 18 -10.58 5.40 -0.26
C GLN A 18 -11.02 6.51 -1.21
N LEU A 19 -11.10 7.76 -0.72
CA LEU A 19 -11.42 8.92 -1.53
C LEU A 19 -10.38 9.15 -2.63
N TYR A 20 -9.10 8.84 -2.39
CA TYR A 20 -8.05 8.92 -3.40
C TYR A 20 -8.14 7.80 -4.46
N VAL A 21 -8.92 6.75 -4.21
CA VAL A 21 -9.21 5.64 -5.15
C VAL A 21 -10.45 5.99 -5.98
N LEU A 22 -11.58 6.21 -5.31
CA LEU A 22 -12.89 6.33 -5.96
C LEU A 22 -13.19 7.76 -6.42
N GLY A 23 -12.72 8.76 -5.68
CA GLY A 23 -13.14 10.15 -5.86
C GLY A 23 -14.48 10.46 -5.19
N THR A 24 -14.75 11.76 -5.00
CA THR A 24 -15.92 12.24 -4.25
C THR A 24 -17.23 11.89 -4.95
N GLU A 25 -17.28 11.98 -6.28
CA GLU A 25 -18.52 11.77 -7.03
C GLU A 25 -18.96 10.30 -7.03
N ALA A 26 -18.01 9.37 -7.21
CA ALA A 26 -18.28 7.94 -7.07
C ALA A 26 -18.79 7.62 -5.64
N MET A 27 -18.16 8.17 -4.60
CA MET A 27 -18.61 8.01 -3.22
C MET A 27 -20.03 8.52 -2.98
N ARG A 28 -20.42 9.66 -3.56
CA ARG A 28 -21.80 10.18 -3.45
C ARG A 28 -22.82 9.22 -4.05
N ARG A 29 -22.49 8.57 -5.17
CA ARG A 29 -23.36 7.57 -5.81
C ARG A 29 -23.47 6.31 -4.97
N LEU A 30 -22.36 5.82 -4.42
CA LEU A 30 -22.36 4.67 -3.51
C LEU A 30 -23.23 4.92 -2.27
N ARG A 31 -23.19 6.12 -1.69
CA ARG A 31 -24.05 6.44 -0.53
C ARG A 31 -25.55 6.50 -0.86
N ARG A 32 -25.91 6.58 -2.14
CA ARG A 32 -27.30 6.54 -2.61
C ARG A 32 -27.72 5.16 -3.11
N SER A 33 -26.80 4.19 -3.18
CA SER A 33 -27.09 2.84 -3.66
C SER A 33 -27.67 1.94 -2.57
N SER A 34 -28.49 1.00 -3.01
CA SER A 34 -29.14 -0.08 -2.29
C SER A 34 -28.70 -1.39 -2.94
N MET A 35 -28.10 -2.28 -2.15
CA MET A 35 -27.51 -3.52 -2.62
C MET A 35 -28.06 -4.72 -1.84
N LEU A 36 -28.11 -5.88 -2.50
CA LEU A 36 -28.49 -7.16 -1.89
C LEU A 36 -27.34 -8.16 -2.02
N VAL A 37 -26.97 -8.81 -0.91
CA VAL A 37 -26.08 -9.99 -0.89
C VAL A 37 -26.89 -11.20 -0.47
N SER A 38 -27.05 -12.16 -1.38
CA SER A 38 -27.80 -13.40 -1.16
C SER A 38 -26.88 -14.61 -1.02
N GLY A 39 -26.90 -15.23 0.16
CA GLY A 39 -25.98 -16.25 0.63
C GLY A 39 -24.93 -15.64 1.56
N MET A 40 -24.86 -16.10 2.81
CA MET A 40 -24.04 -15.54 3.89
C MET A 40 -23.04 -16.55 4.47
N LYS A 41 -22.51 -17.44 3.61
CA LYS A 41 -21.27 -18.20 3.84
C LYS A 41 -20.04 -17.28 3.80
N GLY A 42 -18.82 -17.84 3.83
CA GLY A 42 -17.58 -17.06 3.75
C GLY A 42 -17.51 -16.07 2.59
N LEU A 43 -17.89 -16.50 1.39
CA LEU A 43 -17.89 -15.62 0.21
C LEU A 43 -18.85 -14.43 0.37
N GLY A 44 -20.06 -14.68 0.86
CA GLY A 44 -21.08 -13.65 1.07
C GLY A 44 -20.68 -12.64 2.14
N VAL A 45 -20.18 -13.12 3.29
CA VAL A 45 -19.73 -12.23 4.36
C VAL A 45 -18.51 -11.41 3.96
N GLU A 46 -17.61 -11.94 3.13
CA GLU A 46 -16.47 -11.20 2.59
C GLU A 46 -16.93 -10.06 1.67
N ILE A 47 -17.89 -10.32 0.77
CA ILE A 47 -18.49 -9.29 -0.08
C ILE A 47 -19.17 -8.23 0.78
N ALA A 48 -20.02 -8.65 1.72
CA ALA A 48 -20.74 -7.74 2.61
C ALA A 48 -19.78 -6.86 3.42
N LYS A 49 -18.72 -7.44 4.01
CA LYS A 49 -17.68 -6.71 4.75
C LYS A 49 -17.07 -5.60 3.89
N ASN A 50 -16.66 -5.92 2.66
CA ASN A 50 -16.07 -4.94 1.75
C ASN A 50 -17.05 -3.82 1.36
N LEU A 51 -18.33 -4.14 1.10
CA LEU A 51 -19.35 -3.15 0.77
C LEU A 51 -19.68 -2.22 1.94
N VAL A 52 -19.76 -2.75 3.16
CA VAL A 52 -20.01 -1.96 4.37
C VAL A 52 -18.85 -1.00 4.64
N LEU A 53 -17.61 -1.48 4.54
CA LEU A 53 -16.42 -0.65 4.69
C LEU A 53 -16.35 0.42 3.60
N ALA A 54 -16.76 0.10 2.37
CA ALA A 54 -16.82 1.06 1.27
C ALA A 54 -17.88 2.16 1.47
N GLY A 55 -18.86 1.98 2.36
CA GLY A 55 -19.85 3.01 2.67
C GLY A 55 -21.02 3.09 1.70
N VAL A 56 -21.52 1.95 1.23
CA VAL A 56 -22.75 1.90 0.43
C VAL A 56 -23.95 2.41 1.24
N GLY A 57 -24.97 2.97 0.58
CA GLY A 57 -26.12 3.57 1.26
C GLY A 57 -26.93 2.57 2.09
N ARG A 58 -27.42 1.51 1.43
CA ARG A 58 -28.14 0.40 2.04
C ARG A 58 -27.57 -0.93 1.56
N LEU A 59 -27.39 -1.87 2.48
CA LEU A 59 -27.04 -3.24 2.17
C LEU A 59 -28.00 -4.19 2.90
N THR A 60 -28.69 -5.02 2.13
CA THR A 60 -29.56 -6.07 2.65
C THR A 60 -28.88 -7.42 2.52
N LEU A 61 -28.92 -8.20 3.61
CA LEU A 61 -28.41 -9.57 3.68
C LEU A 61 -29.58 -10.53 3.48
N HIS A 62 -29.42 -11.51 2.61
CA HIS A 62 -30.40 -12.56 2.42
C HIS A 62 -29.74 -13.92 2.57
N ASP A 63 -30.31 -14.78 3.40
CA ASP A 63 -29.93 -16.19 3.44
C ASP A 63 -31.07 -17.00 4.06
N PRO A 64 -31.62 -18.03 3.38
CA PRO A 64 -32.66 -18.86 3.96
C PRO A 64 -32.11 -19.97 4.88
N SER A 65 -30.80 -20.22 4.88
CA SER A 65 -30.24 -21.40 5.53
C SER A 65 -29.68 -21.10 6.93
N PRO A 66 -29.69 -22.11 7.82
CA PRO A 66 -29.02 -22.01 9.11
C PRO A 66 -27.50 -22.18 8.98
N THR A 67 -26.76 -21.66 9.95
CA THR A 67 -25.33 -21.86 10.14
C THR A 67 -25.03 -23.33 10.43
N CYS A 68 -23.98 -23.86 9.81
CA CYS A 68 -23.45 -25.19 10.04
C CYS A 68 -21.92 -25.19 10.19
N TRP A 69 -21.33 -26.32 10.59
CA TRP A 69 -19.89 -26.46 10.80
C TRP A 69 -19.02 -26.06 9.60
N MET A 70 -19.47 -26.39 8.39
CA MET A 70 -18.75 -26.06 7.15
C MET A 70 -18.61 -24.55 6.95
N ASP A 71 -19.60 -23.76 7.40
CA ASP A 71 -19.57 -22.31 7.21
C ASP A 71 -18.44 -21.65 8.01
N LEU A 72 -18.09 -22.18 9.19
CA LEU A 72 -17.07 -21.62 10.09
C LEU A 72 -15.63 -21.70 9.55
N ALA A 73 -15.42 -22.40 8.42
CA ALA A 73 -14.12 -22.51 7.75
C ALA A 73 -13.71 -21.22 7.04
N SER A 74 -14.68 -20.34 6.75
CA SER A 74 -14.45 -19.08 6.03
C SER A 74 -15.35 -17.93 6.47
N GLN A 75 -16.42 -18.19 7.24
CA GLN A 75 -17.32 -17.18 7.78
C GLN A 75 -16.79 -16.67 9.13
N PHE A 76 -16.06 -15.56 9.09
CA PHE A 76 -15.31 -14.97 10.21
C PHE A 76 -16.14 -14.15 11.22
N PHE A 77 -17.47 -14.07 11.06
CA PHE A 77 -18.39 -13.46 12.02
C PHE A 77 -19.26 -14.47 12.77
N LEU A 78 -19.33 -15.71 12.31
CA LEU A 78 -20.07 -16.76 13.00
C LEU A 78 -19.15 -17.53 13.95
N ALA A 79 -19.70 -17.92 15.08
CA ALA A 79 -19.07 -18.77 16.08
C ALA A 79 -19.82 -20.10 16.22
N GLU A 80 -19.27 -21.03 17.02
CA GLU A 80 -19.90 -22.33 17.27
C GLU A 80 -21.29 -22.19 17.92
N GLU A 81 -21.52 -21.12 18.67
CA GLU A 81 -22.83 -20.80 19.27
C GLU A 81 -23.90 -20.37 18.26
N ASP A 82 -23.51 -20.01 17.04
CA ASP A 82 -24.43 -19.63 15.96
C ASP A 82 -24.95 -20.81 15.16
N ILE A 83 -24.43 -22.03 15.39
CA ILE A 83 -24.87 -23.24 14.68
C ILE A 83 -26.38 -23.43 14.85
N GLY A 84 -27.08 -23.59 13.73
CA GLY A 84 -28.54 -23.69 13.68
C GLY A 84 -29.28 -22.34 13.60
N GLN A 85 -28.62 -21.22 13.88
CA GLN A 85 -29.19 -19.87 13.70
C GLN A 85 -29.12 -19.45 12.23
N ASN A 86 -29.97 -18.52 11.80
CA ASN A 86 -29.94 -18.02 10.43
C ASN A 86 -28.67 -17.18 10.17
N ARG A 87 -27.93 -17.50 9.10
CA ARG A 87 -26.62 -16.88 8.80
C ARG A 87 -26.69 -15.38 8.60
N ALA A 88 -27.69 -14.88 7.85
CA ALA A 88 -27.85 -13.45 7.59
C ALA A 88 -28.18 -12.67 8.88
N LYS A 89 -29.11 -13.18 9.68
CA LYS A 89 -29.52 -12.57 10.95
C LYS A 89 -28.39 -12.58 11.98
N ALA A 90 -27.63 -13.68 12.09
CA ALA A 90 -26.49 -13.79 12.99
C ALA A 90 -25.33 -12.88 12.58
N SER A 91 -25.10 -12.67 11.27
CA SER A 91 -24.02 -11.80 10.77
C SER A 91 -24.30 -10.30 10.89
N LEU A 92 -25.58 -9.92 10.90
CA LEU A 92 -26.03 -8.52 10.84
C LEU A 92 -25.42 -7.63 11.94
N PRO A 93 -25.40 -8.02 13.23
CA PRO A 93 -24.83 -7.18 14.29
C PRO A 93 -23.33 -6.93 14.12
N HIS A 94 -22.58 -7.90 13.60
CA HIS A 94 -21.13 -7.77 13.38
C HIS A 94 -20.83 -6.81 12.23
N LEU A 95 -21.56 -6.92 11.12
CA LEU A 95 -21.45 -6.01 9.98
C LEU A 95 -21.85 -4.57 10.37
N ALA A 96 -22.89 -4.41 11.19
CA ALA A 96 -23.36 -3.09 11.64
C ALA A 96 -22.30 -2.32 12.45
N GLN A 97 -21.38 -3.02 13.10
CA GLN A 97 -20.30 -2.39 13.87
C GLN A 97 -19.13 -1.90 12.99
N LEU A 98 -19.01 -2.38 11.74
CA LEU A 98 -17.94 -1.95 10.84
C LEU A 98 -18.15 -0.51 10.38
N ASN A 99 -19.40 -0.12 10.12
CA ASN A 99 -19.71 1.20 9.61
C ASN A 99 -21.15 1.62 9.93
N SER A 100 -21.28 2.55 10.88
CA SER A 100 -22.59 3.07 11.32
C SER A 100 -23.32 3.93 10.29
N SER A 101 -22.66 4.31 9.18
CA SER A 101 -23.26 5.11 8.12
C SER A 101 -24.02 4.29 7.07
N VAL A 102 -23.90 2.95 7.10
CA VAL A 102 -24.55 2.02 6.17
C VAL A 102 -25.85 1.50 6.78
N CYS A 103 -26.96 1.63 6.05
CA CYS A 103 -28.24 1.06 6.48
C CYS A 103 -28.23 -0.45 6.21
N LEU A 104 -28.26 -1.28 7.27
CA LEU A 104 -28.27 -2.73 7.15
C LEU A 104 -29.63 -3.34 7.48
N ASP A 105 -30.00 -4.38 6.75
CA ASP A 105 -31.19 -5.20 7.00
C ASP A 105 -30.91 -6.66 6.66
N ALA A 106 -31.68 -7.60 7.21
CA ALA A 106 -31.57 -9.02 6.91
C ALA A 106 -32.93 -9.72 6.81
N HIS A 107 -33.12 -10.57 5.79
CA HIS A 107 -34.32 -11.40 5.65
C HIS A 107 -34.03 -12.78 5.05
N ASP A 108 -35.01 -13.67 5.17
CA ASP A 108 -35.00 -15.06 4.71
C ASP A 108 -36.20 -15.39 3.82
N GLY A 109 -36.94 -14.36 3.39
CA GLY A 109 -38.06 -14.47 2.44
C GLY A 109 -37.62 -14.63 0.98
N PRO A 110 -38.52 -15.07 0.09
CA PRO A 110 -38.20 -15.33 -1.31
C PRO A 110 -37.80 -14.07 -2.08
N LEU A 111 -36.92 -14.23 -3.08
CA LEU A 111 -36.48 -13.17 -3.98
C LEU A 111 -37.41 -13.02 -5.19
N ALA A 112 -38.61 -12.45 -4.99
CA ALA A 112 -39.54 -12.20 -6.08
C ALA A 112 -39.33 -10.82 -6.74
N GLU A 113 -40.06 -10.56 -7.83
CA GLU A 113 -39.88 -9.37 -8.67
C GLU A 113 -40.04 -8.05 -7.88
N ILE A 114 -40.95 -8.02 -6.90
CA ILE A 114 -41.24 -6.81 -6.12
C ILE A 114 -40.11 -6.47 -5.13
N GLU A 115 -39.47 -7.47 -4.55
CA GLU A 115 -38.32 -7.29 -3.66
C GLU A 115 -37.10 -6.82 -4.45
N LEU A 116 -36.84 -7.42 -5.63
CA LEU A 116 -35.67 -7.10 -6.45
C LEU A 116 -35.68 -5.66 -6.97
N GLN A 117 -36.86 -5.07 -7.23
CA GLN A 117 -37.00 -3.66 -7.65
C GLN A 117 -36.46 -2.64 -6.64
N ALA A 118 -36.29 -3.03 -5.38
CA ALA A 118 -35.78 -2.14 -4.33
C ALA A 118 -34.24 -1.96 -4.37
N PHE A 119 -33.54 -2.75 -5.18
CA PHE A 119 -32.08 -2.78 -5.23
C PHE A 119 -31.55 -2.24 -6.56
N GLN A 120 -30.38 -1.61 -6.52
CA GLN A 120 -29.62 -1.25 -7.72
C GLN A 120 -28.65 -2.35 -8.14
N VAL A 121 -28.11 -3.11 -7.16
CA VAL A 121 -27.17 -4.21 -7.42
C VAL A 121 -27.55 -5.42 -6.57
N VAL A 122 -27.59 -6.60 -7.17
CA VAL A 122 -27.90 -7.88 -6.51
C VAL A 122 -26.76 -8.85 -6.80
N VAL A 123 -26.23 -9.49 -5.75
CA VAL A 123 -25.30 -10.62 -5.89
C VAL A 123 -25.88 -11.91 -5.29
N LEU A 124 -25.72 -13.02 -6.01
CA LEU A 124 -25.99 -14.37 -5.50
C LEU A 124 -24.67 -15.11 -5.28
N THR A 125 -24.47 -15.69 -4.09
CA THR A 125 -23.24 -16.41 -3.73
C THR A 125 -23.43 -17.88 -3.39
N ASP A 126 -24.63 -18.27 -2.95
CA ASP A 126 -24.98 -19.64 -2.55
C ASP A 126 -26.38 -19.98 -3.08
N SER A 127 -26.48 -20.16 -4.41
CA SER A 127 -27.75 -20.35 -5.12
C SER A 127 -27.66 -21.49 -6.14
N THR A 128 -28.81 -22.07 -6.49
CA THR A 128 -28.89 -23.05 -7.58
C THR A 128 -28.87 -22.34 -8.94
N LEU A 129 -28.55 -23.07 -10.02
CA LEU A 129 -28.61 -22.50 -11.36
C LEU A 129 -30.03 -22.03 -11.74
N GLU A 130 -31.06 -22.74 -11.28
CA GLU A 130 -32.46 -22.36 -11.52
C GLU A 130 -32.77 -20.99 -10.90
N GLU A 131 -32.37 -20.79 -9.65
CA GLU A 131 -32.52 -19.51 -8.96
C GLU A 131 -31.70 -18.40 -9.64
N GLN A 132 -30.45 -18.68 -10.04
CA GLN A 132 -29.60 -17.74 -10.77
C GLN A 132 -30.25 -17.29 -12.10
N LEU A 133 -30.83 -18.23 -12.86
CA LEU A 133 -31.52 -17.92 -14.11
C LEU A 133 -32.81 -17.12 -13.88
N GLN A 134 -33.57 -17.45 -12.84
CA GLN A 134 -34.79 -16.74 -12.48
C GLN A 134 -34.48 -15.30 -12.06
N VAL A 135 -33.62 -15.12 -11.05
CA VAL A 135 -33.26 -13.81 -10.52
C VAL A 135 -32.51 -12.99 -11.55
N GLY A 136 -31.55 -13.59 -12.28
CA GLY A 136 -30.80 -12.89 -13.32
C GLY A 136 -31.68 -12.38 -14.45
N SER A 137 -32.67 -13.17 -14.89
CA SER A 137 -33.65 -12.74 -15.90
C SER A 137 -34.51 -11.56 -15.42
N LEU A 138 -34.97 -11.60 -14.16
CA LEU A 138 -35.72 -10.51 -13.55
C LEU A 138 -34.85 -9.25 -13.44
N CYS A 139 -33.63 -9.35 -12.92
CA CYS A 139 -32.71 -8.22 -12.78
C CYS A 139 -32.42 -7.56 -14.14
N HIS A 140 -32.07 -8.35 -15.17
CA HIS A 140 -31.81 -7.85 -16.51
C HIS A 140 -33.03 -7.13 -17.12
N LYS A 141 -34.24 -7.66 -16.88
CA LYS A 141 -35.50 -7.03 -17.33
C LYS A 141 -35.79 -5.72 -16.58
N LEU A 142 -35.52 -5.67 -15.28
CA LEU A 142 -35.81 -4.54 -14.41
C LEU A 142 -34.74 -3.43 -14.47
N GLY A 143 -33.58 -3.70 -15.08
CA GLY A 143 -32.43 -2.79 -15.06
C GLY A 143 -31.66 -2.80 -13.73
N VAL A 144 -31.81 -3.85 -12.94
CA VAL A 144 -31.02 -4.09 -11.72
C VAL A 144 -29.72 -4.78 -12.12
N HIS A 145 -28.59 -4.26 -11.67
CA HIS A 145 -27.29 -4.87 -11.95
C HIS A 145 -27.16 -6.20 -11.20
N PHE A 146 -26.73 -7.24 -11.90
CA PHE A 146 -26.72 -8.60 -11.39
C PHE A 146 -25.31 -9.19 -11.39
N VAL A 147 -24.96 -9.84 -10.29
CA VAL A 147 -23.67 -10.52 -10.09
C VAL A 147 -23.93 -11.94 -9.59
N VAL A 148 -23.17 -12.91 -10.09
CA VAL A 148 -23.10 -14.26 -9.50
C VAL A 148 -21.65 -14.51 -9.12
N ALA A 149 -21.40 -14.86 -7.86
CA ALA A 149 -20.08 -15.27 -7.40
C ALA A 149 -20.19 -16.68 -6.79
N SER A 150 -19.24 -17.57 -7.00
CA SER A 150 -19.26 -18.88 -6.33
C SER A 150 -17.85 -19.38 -6.10
N THR A 151 -17.63 -19.99 -4.93
CA THR A 151 -16.40 -20.69 -4.57
C THR A 151 -16.72 -22.16 -4.28
N ARG A 152 -15.87 -23.05 -4.79
CA ARG A 152 -15.98 -24.51 -4.69
C ARG A 152 -14.56 -25.06 -4.47
N GLY A 153 -14.19 -25.25 -3.21
CA GLY A 153 -12.82 -25.62 -2.84
C GLY A 153 -11.80 -24.59 -3.35
N LEU A 154 -10.89 -25.03 -4.21
CA LEU A 154 -9.82 -24.22 -4.79
C LEU A 154 -10.23 -23.46 -6.06
N VAL A 155 -11.50 -23.52 -6.48
CA VAL A 155 -11.98 -22.91 -7.71
C VAL A 155 -13.07 -21.87 -7.41
N GLY A 156 -13.01 -20.74 -8.10
CA GLY A 156 -13.99 -19.67 -8.04
C GLY A 156 -14.48 -19.24 -9.41
N GLN A 157 -15.72 -18.76 -9.48
CA GLN A 157 -16.28 -18.09 -10.65
C GLN A 157 -16.97 -16.78 -10.26
N LEU A 158 -16.98 -15.82 -11.19
CA LEU A 158 -17.69 -14.57 -11.09
C LEU A 158 -18.34 -14.22 -12.44
N PHE A 159 -19.58 -13.75 -12.41
CA PHE A 159 -20.33 -13.28 -13.57
C PHE A 159 -20.94 -11.91 -13.28
N CYS A 160 -20.90 -11.00 -14.25
CA CYS A 160 -21.52 -9.68 -14.17
C CYS A 160 -22.46 -9.42 -15.36
N ASP A 161 -23.68 -8.97 -15.05
CA ASP A 161 -24.67 -8.47 -16.01
C ASP A 161 -25.22 -7.13 -15.54
N PHE A 162 -24.71 -6.04 -16.13
CA PHE A 162 -25.11 -4.68 -15.77
C PHE A 162 -26.16 -4.09 -16.73
N GLY A 163 -26.82 -4.95 -17.51
CA GLY A 163 -27.88 -4.57 -18.45
C GLY A 163 -27.37 -4.08 -19.80
N LYS A 164 -28.32 -3.65 -20.64
CA LYS A 164 -28.06 -3.32 -22.06
C LYS A 164 -27.33 -1.99 -22.27
N GLU A 165 -27.40 -1.11 -21.28
CA GLU A 165 -26.80 0.23 -21.36
C GLU A 165 -26.22 0.61 -20.01
N PHE A 166 -24.91 0.39 -19.85
CA PHE A 166 -24.17 0.74 -18.65
C PHE A 166 -23.14 1.83 -18.97
N THR A 167 -23.16 2.95 -18.22
CA THR A 167 -22.23 4.07 -18.42
C THR A 167 -21.07 4.01 -17.44
N ILE A 168 -19.86 3.90 -17.98
CA ILE A 168 -18.58 4.04 -17.27
C ILE A 168 -18.14 5.49 -17.41
N TYR A 169 -18.09 6.23 -16.30
CA TYR A 169 -17.70 7.64 -16.30
C TYR A 169 -16.18 7.81 -16.29
N GLU A 170 -15.47 6.92 -15.60
CA GLU A 170 -14.02 6.96 -15.47
C GLU A 170 -13.45 5.54 -15.51
N PRO A 171 -12.92 5.07 -16.64
CA PRO A 171 -12.60 3.64 -16.84
C PRO A 171 -11.36 3.15 -16.10
N SER A 172 -10.47 4.04 -15.64
CA SER A 172 -9.20 3.68 -14.98
C SER A 172 -8.80 4.70 -13.92
N GLU A 173 -7.88 4.30 -13.04
CA GLU A 173 -7.25 5.20 -12.04
C GLU A 173 -6.25 6.18 -12.64
N ALA A 174 -5.76 5.93 -13.86
CA ALA A 174 -4.71 6.75 -14.49
C ALA A 174 -5.10 8.24 -14.50
N GLU A 175 -4.19 9.12 -14.06
CA GLU A 175 -4.46 10.56 -14.07
C GLU A 175 -4.76 11.03 -15.50
N PRO A 176 -5.66 12.01 -15.67
CA PRO A 176 -5.96 12.52 -17.00
C PRO A 176 -4.70 13.14 -17.62
N LEU A 177 -4.33 12.68 -18.82
CA LEU A 177 -3.16 13.19 -19.53
C LEU A 177 -3.33 14.70 -19.78
N GLY A 178 -2.23 15.44 -19.67
CA GLY A 178 -2.21 16.87 -19.92
C GLY A 178 -0.85 17.36 -20.38
N ASN A 179 -0.83 18.59 -20.86
CA ASN A 179 0.35 19.27 -21.39
C ASN A 179 0.42 20.69 -20.85
N SER A 180 1.62 21.21 -20.67
CA SER A 180 1.87 22.60 -20.29
C SER A 180 1.72 23.51 -21.51
N ILE A 181 1.06 24.63 -21.32
CA ILE A 181 0.75 25.57 -22.39
C ILE A 181 1.96 26.49 -22.62
N GLY A 182 2.42 26.55 -23.87
CA GLY A 182 3.48 27.47 -24.30
C GLY A 182 2.90 28.79 -24.79
N HIS A 183 1.87 28.73 -25.62
CA HIS A 183 1.21 29.91 -26.17
C HIS A 183 -0.26 29.63 -26.55
N ILE A 184 -1.11 30.65 -26.54
CA ILE A 184 -2.47 30.62 -27.07
C ILE A 184 -2.69 31.87 -27.93
N SER A 185 -3.07 31.70 -29.20
CA SER A 185 -3.42 32.81 -30.08
C SER A 185 -4.83 33.33 -29.81
N GLN A 186 -5.06 34.62 -30.05
CA GLN A 186 -6.41 35.19 -30.14
C GLN A 186 -6.92 35.03 -31.58
N GLY A 187 -7.93 34.19 -31.78
CA GLY A 187 -8.47 33.93 -33.11
C GLY A 187 -9.69 33.02 -33.09
N SER A 188 -10.27 32.80 -34.26
CA SER A 188 -11.36 31.85 -34.49
C SER A 188 -10.99 30.93 -35.66
N PRO A 189 -10.35 29.77 -35.41
CA PRO A 189 -10.05 29.20 -34.10
C PRO A 189 -8.78 29.78 -33.45
N GLY A 190 -8.76 29.81 -32.13
CA GLY A 190 -7.57 29.98 -31.31
C GLY A 190 -6.69 28.75 -31.40
N ILE A 191 -5.38 28.99 -31.51
CA ILE A 191 -4.35 27.96 -31.66
C ILE A 191 -3.54 27.92 -30.37
N LEU A 192 -3.50 26.75 -29.76
CA LEU A 192 -2.69 26.46 -28.58
C LEU A 192 -1.44 25.69 -28.99
N THR A 193 -0.29 26.12 -28.47
CA THR A 193 0.99 25.43 -28.62
C THR A 193 1.43 24.88 -27.28
N VAL A 194 1.79 23.59 -27.21
CA VAL A 194 2.31 22.96 -25.99
C VAL A 194 3.83 23.14 -25.83
N LEU A 195 4.29 23.17 -24.58
CA LEU A 195 5.72 23.33 -24.24
C LEU A 195 6.53 22.06 -24.49
N GLU A 196 5.95 20.88 -24.31
CA GLU A 196 6.68 19.61 -24.35
C GLU A 196 7.25 19.32 -25.76
N GLU A 197 8.54 18.98 -25.83
CA GLU A 197 9.23 18.64 -27.09
C GLU A 197 8.67 17.37 -27.74
N ASN A 198 8.19 16.45 -26.90
CA ASN A 198 7.55 15.21 -27.33
C ASN A 198 6.12 15.42 -27.86
N GLY A 199 5.59 16.65 -27.81
CA GLY A 199 4.26 16.98 -28.30
C GLY A 199 3.13 16.73 -27.31
N HIS A 200 1.90 16.86 -27.81
CA HIS A 200 0.69 16.74 -27.00
C HIS A 200 0.08 15.33 -26.99
N CYS A 201 -0.75 15.03 -25.99
CA CYS A 201 -1.41 13.72 -25.81
C CYS A 201 -2.80 13.57 -26.45
N PHE A 202 -3.28 14.58 -27.19
CA PHE A 202 -4.65 14.66 -27.71
C PHE A 202 -4.83 14.02 -29.10
N GLN A 203 -6.05 13.58 -29.38
CA GLN A 203 -6.55 13.13 -30.68
C GLN A 203 -7.77 13.97 -31.11
N ASP A 204 -8.08 13.95 -32.40
CA ASP A 204 -9.25 14.66 -32.92
C ASP A 204 -10.56 14.23 -32.25
N GLY A 205 -11.34 15.22 -31.82
CA GLY A 205 -12.61 15.01 -31.13
C GLY A 205 -12.47 14.77 -29.64
N ASP A 206 -11.27 14.84 -29.06
CA ASP A 206 -11.09 14.94 -27.61
C ASP A 206 -11.63 16.26 -27.07
N ARG A 207 -11.90 16.28 -25.76
CA ARG A 207 -12.23 17.51 -25.04
C ARG A 207 -11.19 17.76 -23.98
N ALA A 208 -10.92 19.02 -23.70
CA ALA A 208 -9.95 19.44 -22.71
C ALA A 208 -10.52 20.52 -21.78
N VAL A 209 -10.02 20.55 -20.56
CA VAL A 209 -10.20 21.66 -19.63
C VAL A 209 -8.88 22.39 -19.47
N PHE A 210 -8.95 23.67 -19.17
CA PHE A 210 -7.78 24.52 -18.99
C PHE A 210 -7.72 25.05 -17.57
N SER A 211 -6.51 25.24 -17.07
CA SER A 211 -6.29 25.80 -15.74
C SER A 211 -4.96 26.54 -15.68
N GLY A 212 -4.86 27.52 -14.78
CA GLY A 212 -3.62 28.25 -14.51
C GLY A 212 -3.13 29.15 -15.64
N ILE A 213 -4.00 29.53 -16.58
CA ILE A 213 -3.67 30.46 -17.67
C ILE A 213 -3.69 31.90 -17.14
N GLU A 214 -2.58 32.63 -17.30
CA GLU A 214 -2.53 34.06 -17.03
C GLU A 214 -2.75 34.87 -18.32
N GLY A 215 -3.47 35.99 -18.20
CA GLY A 215 -3.84 36.83 -19.35
C GLY A 215 -5.17 36.42 -19.96
N MET A 216 -5.30 35.17 -20.43
CA MET A 216 -6.52 34.64 -21.06
C MET A 216 -7.37 33.84 -20.06
N THR A 217 -7.80 34.50 -18.99
CA THR A 217 -8.43 33.86 -17.81
C THR A 217 -9.80 33.25 -18.10
N GLU A 218 -10.45 33.65 -19.19
CA GLU A 218 -11.74 33.14 -19.65
C GLU A 218 -11.69 31.64 -19.98
N LEU A 219 -10.49 31.09 -20.25
CA LEU A 219 -10.30 29.66 -20.44
C LEU A 219 -10.22 28.86 -19.13
N ASN A 220 -9.99 29.51 -17.98
CA ASN A 220 -9.91 28.84 -16.68
C ASN A 220 -11.29 28.57 -16.04
N ASP A 221 -12.36 28.59 -16.84
CA ASP A 221 -13.74 28.37 -16.37
C ASP A 221 -14.03 26.92 -15.94
N GLY A 222 -13.14 25.99 -16.30
CA GLY A 222 -13.29 24.57 -16.02
C GLY A 222 -14.22 23.84 -16.99
N ASP A 223 -14.70 24.53 -18.04
CA ASP A 223 -15.63 23.94 -19.00
C ASP A 223 -14.89 23.09 -20.06
N PRO A 224 -15.30 21.82 -20.28
CA PRO A 224 -14.69 20.98 -21.31
C PRO A 224 -14.93 21.52 -22.71
N ARG A 225 -13.86 21.87 -23.44
CA ARG A 225 -13.91 22.38 -24.81
C ARG A 225 -13.35 21.35 -25.80
N PRO A 226 -13.91 21.22 -27.01
CA PRO A 226 -13.37 20.32 -28.02
C PRO A 226 -11.99 20.79 -28.49
N VAL A 227 -11.11 19.84 -28.80
CA VAL A 227 -9.80 20.12 -29.41
C VAL A 227 -9.67 19.43 -30.76
N ARG A 228 -8.96 20.09 -31.69
CA ARG A 228 -8.59 19.52 -32.99
C ARG A 228 -7.08 19.56 -33.15
N VAL A 229 -6.49 18.44 -33.54
CA VAL A 229 -5.04 18.28 -33.72
C VAL A 229 -4.63 18.93 -35.04
N LEU A 230 -3.67 19.85 -34.98
CA LEU A 230 -3.08 20.47 -36.16
C LEU A 230 -1.75 19.81 -36.52
N ASP A 231 -0.87 19.67 -35.54
CA ASP A 231 0.41 18.97 -35.66
C ASP A 231 0.81 18.38 -34.30
N LYS A 232 2.06 17.90 -34.17
CA LYS A 232 2.55 17.27 -32.94
C LYS A 232 2.50 18.20 -31.70
N ARG A 233 2.54 19.52 -31.89
CA ARG A 233 2.65 20.55 -30.83
C ARG A 233 1.49 21.53 -30.79
N THR A 234 0.65 21.61 -31.81
CA THR A 234 -0.42 22.62 -31.91
C THR A 234 -1.83 22.02 -31.98
N LEU A 235 -2.76 22.67 -31.29
CA LEU A 235 -4.16 22.31 -31.17
C LEU A 235 -5.06 23.51 -31.48
N GLU A 236 -6.20 23.29 -32.12
CA GLU A 236 -7.29 24.29 -32.14
C GLU A 236 -8.20 24.08 -30.93
N ILE A 237 -8.59 25.17 -30.27
CA ILE A 237 -9.35 25.14 -29.00
C ILE A 237 -10.68 25.93 -29.01
N GLY A 238 -11.19 26.25 -30.22
CA GLY A 238 -12.41 27.06 -30.40
C GLY A 238 -12.11 28.55 -30.54
N ASP A 239 -13.13 29.40 -30.44
CA ASP A 239 -12.98 30.86 -30.59
C ASP A 239 -12.40 31.51 -29.33
N THR A 240 -11.27 32.19 -29.48
CA THR A 240 -10.58 32.99 -28.45
C THR A 240 -10.46 34.47 -28.85
N ALA A 241 -11.08 34.90 -29.95
CA ALA A 241 -10.91 36.25 -30.50
C ALA A 241 -11.38 37.36 -29.54
N ALA A 242 -12.41 37.07 -28.74
CA ALA A 242 -12.95 37.99 -27.75
C ALA A 242 -12.29 37.89 -26.37
N PHE A 243 -11.37 36.93 -26.17
CA PHE A 243 -10.71 36.74 -24.87
C PHE A 243 -9.54 37.69 -24.71
N SER A 244 -9.14 37.89 -23.46
CA SER A 244 -7.94 38.65 -23.12
C SER A 244 -6.67 37.97 -23.68
N PRO A 245 -5.61 38.73 -24.04
CA PRO A 245 -4.39 38.14 -24.60
C PRO A 245 -3.72 37.17 -23.63
N TYR A 246 -3.24 36.04 -24.14
CA TYR A 246 -2.43 35.11 -23.37
C TYR A 246 -1.11 35.77 -22.94
N LEU A 247 -0.77 35.66 -21.66
CA LEU A 247 0.50 36.15 -21.12
C LEU A 247 1.49 35.01 -20.92
N ARG A 248 1.14 34.04 -20.07
CA ARG A 248 2.02 32.92 -19.71
C ARG A 248 1.25 31.82 -18.97
N SER A 249 1.94 30.70 -18.75
CA SER A 249 1.50 29.58 -17.92
C SER A 249 0.20 28.91 -18.38
N GLY A 250 -0.16 27.84 -17.69
CA GLY A 250 -1.39 27.11 -17.91
C GLY A 250 -1.17 25.67 -18.32
N THR A 251 -2.19 24.87 -18.11
CA THR A 251 -2.20 23.44 -18.42
C THR A 251 -3.47 23.14 -19.18
N ILE A 252 -3.34 22.33 -20.23
CA ILE A 252 -4.47 21.72 -20.93
C ILE A 252 -4.55 20.25 -20.49
N THR A 253 -5.72 19.83 -20.01
CA THR A 253 -5.93 18.48 -19.46
C THR A 253 -7.06 17.78 -20.19
N LYS A 254 -6.81 16.56 -20.68
CA LYS A 254 -7.77 15.75 -21.42
C LYS A 254 -8.90 15.26 -20.52
N VAL A 255 -10.14 15.44 -20.97
CA VAL A 255 -11.33 14.93 -20.28
C VAL A 255 -11.58 13.49 -20.70
N LYS A 256 -11.68 12.58 -19.72
CA LYS A 256 -12.04 11.18 -19.96
C LYS A 256 -13.46 11.11 -20.53
N LYS A 257 -13.63 10.50 -21.70
CA LYS A 257 -14.95 10.29 -22.32
C LYS A 257 -15.68 9.15 -21.59
N PRO A 258 -16.94 9.34 -21.16
CA PRO A 258 -17.75 8.23 -20.68
C PRO A 258 -17.86 7.14 -21.75
N GLN A 259 -17.80 5.87 -21.33
CA GLN A 259 -17.97 4.72 -22.21
C GLN A 259 -19.28 4.02 -21.89
N THR A 260 -20.05 3.65 -22.92
CA THR A 260 -21.26 2.84 -22.75
C THR A 260 -20.97 1.39 -23.12
N ARG A 261 -21.39 0.45 -22.27
CA ARG A 261 -21.26 -1.00 -22.48
C ARG A 261 -22.63 -1.68 -22.43
N SER A 262 -22.73 -2.85 -23.07
CA SER A 262 -23.92 -3.70 -23.05
C SER A 262 -23.54 -5.11 -22.60
N TYR A 263 -24.29 -5.63 -21.64
CA TYR A 263 -24.13 -6.96 -21.07
C TYR A 263 -25.21 -7.91 -21.59
N GLU A 264 -24.89 -9.20 -21.61
CA GLU A 264 -25.84 -10.26 -21.98
C GLU A 264 -26.43 -10.87 -20.72
N ALA A 265 -27.71 -11.25 -20.80
CA ALA A 265 -28.36 -11.99 -19.73
C ALA A 265 -27.64 -13.34 -19.49
N LEU A 266 -27.65 -13.80 -18.23
CA LEU A 266 -27.01 -15.05 -17.80
C LEU A 266 -27.36 -16.25 -18.70
N SER A 267 -28.63 -16.39 -19.08
CA SER A 267 -29.11 -17.50 -19.94
C SER A 267 -28.39 -17.56 -21.29
N SER A 268 -28.09 -16.41 -21.89
CA SER A 268 -27.35 -16.32 -23.16
C SER A 268 -25.86 -16.54 -22.92
N SER A 269 -25.32 -15.92 -21.87
CA SER A 269 -23.89 -15.96 -21.55
C SER A 269 -23.39 -17.35 -21.14
N LEU A 270 -24.25 -18.23 -20.62
CA LEU A 270 -23.92 -19.64 -20.34
C LEU A 270 -23.62 -20.46 -21.61
N HIS A 271 -24.16 -20.07 -22.76
CA HIS A 271 -23.94 -20.76 -24.04
C HIS A 271 -22.86 -20.08 -24.88
N ARG A 272 -22.71 -18.76 -24.72
CA ARG A 272 -21.72 -17.92 -25.40
C ARG A 272 -20.96 -17.06 -24.37
N PRO A 273 -20.05 -17.66 -23.59
CA PRO A 273 -19.40 -16.96 -22.50
C PRO A 273 -18.30 -16.02 -23.00
N ARG A 274 -18.38 -14.74 -22.59
CA ARG A 274 -17.25 -13.79 -22.68
C ARG A 274 -16.39 -13.92 -21.43
N ILE A 275 -15.27 -14.62 -21.57
CA ILE A 275 -14.37 -14.93 -20.46
C ILE A 275 -13.19 -13.97 -20.48
N MET A 276 -12.95 -13.31 -19.34
CA MET A 276 -11.78 -12.48 -19.11
C MET A 276 -10.65 -13.32 -18.52
N ALA A 277 -9.53 -13.41 -19.24
CA ALA A 277 -8.33 -14.13 -18.86
C ALA A 277 -7.08 -13.39 -19.39
N ALA A 278 -5.91 -13.59 -18.78
CA ALA A 278 -4.70 -12.87 -19.18
C ALA A 278 -3.97 -13.52 -20.38
N SER A 279 -4.28 -14.78 -20.71
CA SER A 279 -3.68 -15.55 -21.81
C SER A 279 -4.65 -16.51 -22.49
N SER A 280 -4.26 -17.01 -23.67
CA SER A 280 -5.05 -18.02 -24.40
C SER A 280 -5.17 -19.33 -23.63
N TRP A 281 -4.09 -19.76 -22.96
CA TRP A 281 -4.09 -20.96 -22.11
C TRP A 281 -5.06 -20.82 -20.93
N GLU A 282 -5.06 -19.68 -20.24
CA GLU A 282 -6.03 -19.42 -19.17
C GLU A 282 -7.46 -19.37 -19.69
N THR A 283 -7.67 -18.88 -20.92
CA THR A 283 -8.99 -18.87 -21.56
C THR A 283 -9.50 -20.30 -21.77
N GLU A 284 -8.66 -21.21 -22.29
CA GLU A 284 -9.01 -22.63 -22.46
C GLU A 284 -9.31 -23.29 -21.11
N ARG A 285 -8.47 -23.04 -20.11
CA ARG A 285 -8.68 -23.54 -18.74
C ARG A 285 -10.00 -23.04 -18.15
N ALA A 286 -10.29 -21.75 -18.30
CA ALA A 286 -11.52 -21.14 -17.84
C ALA A 286 -12.77 -21.66 -18.57
N ARG A 287 -12.69 -21.96 -19.88
CA ARG A 287 -13.78 -22.62 -20.62
C ARG A 287 -14.07 -24.02 -20.08
N CYS A 288 -13.03 -24.79 -19.73
CA CYS A 288 -13.21 -26.08 -19.09
C CYS A 288 -13.89 -25.94 -17.71
N LEU A 289 -13.44 -24.99 -16.88
CA LEU A 289 -14.07 -24.71 -15.58
C LEU A 289 -15.52 -24.24 -15.73
N HIS A 290 -15.82 -23.42 -16.74
CA HIS A 290 -17.20 -23.02 -17.07
C HIS A 290 -18.10 -24.23 -17.30
N GLN A 291 -17.64 -25.22 -18.07
CA GLN A 291 -18.34 -26.49 -18.26
C GLN A 291 -18.42 -27.31 -16.96
N ALA A 292 -17.37 -27.32 -16.14
CA ALA A 292 -17.35 -28.04 -14.86
C ALA A 292 -18.40 -27.50 -13.87
N PHE A 293 -18.57 -26.17 -13.75
CA PHE A 293 -19.62 -25.57 -12.92
C PHE A 293 -21.02 -25.88 -13.44
N GLN A 294 -21.24 -25.87 -14.76
CA GLN A 294 -22.52 -26.29 -15.34
C GLN A 294 -22.82 -27.77 -15.06
N ALA A 295 -21.81 -28.64 -15.18
CA ALA A 295 -21.92 -30.05 -14.83
C ALA A 295 -22.22 -30.24 -13.34
N LEU A 296 -21.62 -29.42 -12.46
CA LEU A 296 -21.87 -29.45 -11.02
C LEU A 296 -23.33 -29.10 -10.69
N HIS A 297 -23.89 -28.08 -11.32
CA HIS A 297 -25.30 -27.76 -11.18
C HIS A 297 -26.21 -28.91 -11.64
N LYS A 298 -25.87 -29.57 -12.77
CA LYS A 298 -26.60 -30.76 -13.23
C LYS A 298 -26.49 -31.93 -12.24
N PHE A 299 -25.29 -32.19 -11.72
CA PHE A 299 -25.05 -33.22 -10.72
C PHE A 299 -25.90 -32.98 -9.46
N GLN A 300 -25.90 -31.75 -8.96
CA GLN A 300 -26.69 -31.37 -7.78
C GLN A 300 -28.19 -31.49 -8.02
N ALA A 301 -28.68 -31.10 -9.20
CA ALA A 301 -30.08 -31.25 -9.56
C ALA A 301 -30.52 -32.73 -9.67
N GLN A 302 -29.64 -33.62 -10.13
CA GLN A 302 -29.93 -35.05 -10.29
C GLN A 302 -29.83 -35.85 -8.98
N THR A 303 -28.86 -35.51 -8.13
CA THR A 303 -28.52 -36.30 -6.93
C THR A 303 -29.00 -35.67 -5.63
N GLY A 304 -29.36 -34.38 -5.63
CA GLY A 304 -29.72 -33.62 -4.43
C GLY A 304 -28.53 -33.23 -3.54
N ARG A 305 -27.28 -33.48 -3.98
CA ARG A 305 -26.06 -33.18 -3.22
C ARG A 305 -24.91 -32.76 -4.13
N LEU A 306 -23.84 -32.24 -3.54
CA LEU A 306 -22.56 -32.05 -4.24
C LEU A 306 -21.77 -33.38 -4.29
N PRO A 307 -20.78 -33.52 -5.20
CA PRO A 307 -19.81 -34.61 -5.19
C PRO A 307 -19.13 -34.75 -3.82
N ARG A 308 -18.94 -35.97 -3.34
CA ARG A 308 -18.28 -36.23 -2.06
C ARG A 308 -16.77 -35.92 -2.17
N PRO A 309 -16.14 -35.38 -1.10
CA PRO A 309 -14.71 -35.12 -1.09
C PRO A 309 -13.90 -36.34 -1.52
N TRP A 310 -13.03 -36.16 -2.51
CA TRP A 310 -12.11 -37.19 -3.01
C TRP A 310 -12.76 -38.52 -3.46
N ASP A 311 -14.06 -38.52 -3.79
CA ASP A 311 -14.75 -39.71 -4.31
C ASP A 311 -14.58 -39.83 -5.83
N LEU A 312 -13.86 -40.88 -6.26
CA LEU A 312 -13.60 -41.15 -7.68
C LEU A 312 -14.87 -41.47 -8.48
N GLY A 313 -15.90 -42.03 -7.85
CA GLY A 313 -17.16 -42.36 -8.52
C GLY A 313 -17.89 -41.09 -8.94
N ASP A 314 -18.14 -40.21 -7.97
CA ASP A 314 -18.77 -38.90 -8.18
C ASP A 314 -17.93 -38.03 -9.14
N ALA A 315 -16.60 -38.07 -9.05
CA ALA A 315 -15.72 -37.33 -9.96
C ALA A 315 -15.82 -37.82 -11.41
N ASN A 316 -15.90 -39.13 -11.63
CA ASN A 316 -16.11 -39.68 -12.97
C ASN A 316 -17.52 -39.36 -13.50
N GLU A 317 -18.54 -39.34 -12.63
CA GLU A 317 -19.89 -38.93 -13.00
C GLU A 317 -19.94 -37.46 -13.44
N LEU A 318 -19.23 -36.56 -12.75
CA LEU A 318 -19.12 -35.16 -13.14
C LEU A 318 -18.48 -34.99 -14.53
N VAL A 319 -17.43 -35.77 -14.83
CA VAL A 319 -16.82 -35.79 -16.18
C VAL A 319 -17.83 -36.23 -17.24
N VAL A 320 -18.63 -37.26 -16.96
CA VAL A 320 -19.68 -37.72 -17.89
C VAL A 320 -20.70 -36.61 -18.14
N LEU A 321 -21.13 -35.91 -17.10
CA LEU A 321 -22.06 -34.78 -17.22
C LEU A 321 -21.45 -33.62 -18.02
N ALA A 322 -20.18 -33.28 -17.79
CA ALA A 322 -19.47 -32.24 -18.51
C ALA A 322 -19.32 -32.56 -20.01
N ARG A 323 -18.94 -33.80 -20.35
CA ARG A 323 -18.89 -34.27 -21.76
C ARG A 323 -20.26 -34.24 -22.44
N GLY A 324 -21.33 -34.40 -21.67
CA GLY A 324 -22.72 -34.37 -22.17
C GLY A 324 -23.31 -32.96 -22.31
N LEU A 325 -22.55 -31.90 -22.02
CA LEU A 325 -22.98 -30.52 -22.26
C LEU A 325 -22.95 -30.17 -23.76
N GLU A 326 -23.78 -29.21 -24.15
CA GLU A 326 -23.72 -28.68 -25.51
C GLU A 326 -22.38 -27.94 -25.72
N PRO A 327 -21.79 -27.98 -26.94
CA PRO A 327 -20.59 -27.22 -27.23
C PRO A 327 -20.81 -25.72 -27.02
N LEU A 328 -19.85 -25.07 -26.37
CA LEU A 328 -19.84 -23.61 -26.23
C LEU A 328 -19.77 -22.94 -27.60
N GLN A 329 -20.42 -21.78 -27.73
CA GLN A 329 -20.40 -20.98 -28.95
C GLN A 329 -19.33 -19.88 -28.85
N GLY A 330 -18.60 -19.64 -29.93
CA GLY A 330 -17.70 -18.49 -30.06
C GLY A 330 -18.47 -17.19 -30.31
N ASP A 331 -17.74 -16.06 -30.33
CA ASP A 331 -18.33 -14.72 -30.52
C ASP A 331 -19.13 -14.59 -31.82
N HIS A 332 -18.74 -15.33 -32.86
CA HIS A 332 -19.39 -15.38 -34.17
C HIS A 332 -20.38 -16.56 -34.34
N GLY A 333 -20.71 -17.27 -33.26
CA GLY A 333 -21.68 -18.38 -33.28
C GLY A 333 -21.13 -19.70 -33.84
N GLU A 334 -19.82 -19.79 -34.06
CA GLU A 334 -19.13 -21.04 -34.37
C GLU A 334 -19.10 -21.98 -33.16
N LYS A 335 -19.22 -23.29 -33.40
CA LYS A 335 -19.13 -24.28 -32.31
C LYS A 335 -17.68 -24.43 -31.89
N GLY A 336 -17.39 -24.28 -30.60
CA GLY A 336 -16.11 -24.62 -30.02
C GLY A 336 -15.78 -26.10 -30.25
N ASN A 337 -14.56 -26.39 -30.68
CA ASN A 337 -14.04 -27.74 -30.90
C ASN A 337 -12.99 -28.13 -29.84
N GLU A 338 -13.12 -27.57 -28.64
CA GLU A 338 -12.14 -27.74 -27.56
C GLU A 338 -12.37 -29.06 -26.84
N ALA A 339 -11.28 -29.80 -26.61
CA ALA A 339 -11.32 -31.02 -25.83
C ALA A 339 -11.47 -30.68 -24.34
N LEU A 340 -12.40 -31.35 -23.66
CA LEU A 340 -12.58 -31.24 -22.21
C LEU A 340 -11.33 -31.75 -21.49
N ASP A 341 -10.75 -30.94 -20.60
CA ASP A 341 -9.70 -31.40 -19.68
C ASP A 341 -10.34 -32.18 -18.52
N GLU A 342 -10.38 -33.49 -18.67
CA GLU A 342 -11.01 -34.39 -17.69
C GLU A 342 -10.24 -34.47 -16.37
N ALA A 343 -8.93 -34.24 -16.38
CA ALA A 343 -8.14 -34.22 -15.16
C ALA A 343 -8.57 -33.02 -14.30
N LEU A 344 -8.69 -31.85 -14.93
CA LEU A 344 -9.17 -30.64 -14.29
C LEU A 344 -10.59 -30.81 -13.72
N VAL A 345 -11.52 -31.41 -14.49
CA VAL A 345 -12.90 -31.65 -14.00
C VAL A 345 -12.90 -32.62 -12.82
N LYS A 346 -12.03 -33.64 -12.80
CA LYS A 346 -11.91 -34.57 -11.66
C LYS A 346 -11.36 -33.88 -10.41
N GLU A 347 -10.30 -33.09 -10.54
CA GLU A 347 -9.72 -32.34 -9.42
C GLU A 347 -10.73 -31.35 -8.84
N PHE A 348 -11.48 -30.66 -9.72
CA PHE A 348 -12.60 -29.82 -9.31
C PHE A 348 -13.66 -30.62 -8.55
N ALA A 349 -14.11 -31.76 -9.08
CA ALA A 349 -15.11 -32.60 -8.42
C ALA A 349 -14.67 -33.06 -7.02
N MET A 350 -13.41 -33.46 -6.88
CA MET A 350 -12.85 -33.96 -5.61
C MET A 350 -12.77 -32.90 -4.52
N THR A 351 -12.72 -31.62 -4.89
CA THR A 351 -12.51 -30.50 -3.95
C THR A 351 -13.72 -29.57 -3.83
N CYS A 352 -14.73 -29.68 -4.71
CA CYS A 352 -15.81 -28.69 -4.84
C CYS A 352 -16.74 -28.54 -3.62
N THR A 353 -16.73 -29.49 -2.69
CA THR A 353 -17.44 -29.40 -1.40
C THR A 353 -16.71 -28.54 -0.38
N GLY A 354 -15.43 -28.24 -0.61
CA GLY A 354 -14.64 -27.42 0.29
C GLY A 354 -15.06 -25.96 0.31
N ASP A 355 -14.77 -25.31 1.43
CA ASP A 355 -14.93 -23.88 1.65
C ASP A 355 -13.64 -23.33 2.27
N LEU A 356 -13.00 -22.41 1.56
CA LEU A 356 -11.66 -21.91 1.87
C LEU A 356 -11.68 -20.38 2.00
N SER A 357 -11.35 -19.87 3.19
CA SER A 357 -11.25 -18.44 3.43
C SER A 357 -10.35 -17.69 2.42
N PRO A 358 -9.19 -18.21 1.99
CA PRO A 358 -8.37 -17.53 0.98
C PRO A 358 -9.08 -17.35 -0.37
N VAL A 359 -9.78 -18.37 -0.88
CA VAL A 359 -10.50 -18.30 -2.16
C VAL A 359 -11.72 -17.38 -2.05
N SER A 360 -12.44 -17.46 -0.93
CA SER A 360 -13.54 -16.53 -0.61
C SER A 360 -13.04 -15.09 -0.51
N SER A 361 -11.82 -14.85 -0.01
CA SER A 361 -11.19 -13.51 0.03
C SER A 361 -10.86 -12.98 -1.37
N VAL A 362 -10.31 -13.82 -2.25
CA VAL A 362 -10.01 -13.46 -3.65
C VAL A 362 -11.29 -13.14 -4.41
N ILE A 363 -12.25 -14.06 -4.48
CA ILE A 363 -13.48 -13.85 -5.25
C ILE A 363 -14.36 -12.78 -4.59
N GLY A 364 -14.44 -12.75 -3.26
CA GLY A 364 -15.25 -11.79 -2.53
C GLY A 364 -14.73 -10.36 -2.65
N GLY A 365 -13.41 -10.16 -2.66
CA GLY A 365 -12.80 -8.86 -2.92
C GLY A 365 -13.08 -8.36 -4.35
N ILE A 366 -12.94 -9.23 -5.36
CA ILE A 366 -13.24 -8.89 -6.76
C ILE A 366 -14.75 -8.61 -6.93
N ALA A 367 -15.62 -9.49 -6.44
CA ALA A 367 -17.07 -9.34 -6.56
C ALA A 367 -17.59 -8.08 -5.86
N ALA A 368 -17.09 -7.76 -4.66
CA ALA A 368 -17.41 -6.51 -4.00
C ALA A 368 -16.98 -5.31 -4.83
N GLN A 369 -15.77 -5.35 -5.42
CA GLN A 369 -15.31 -4.29 -6.30
C GLN A 369 -16.22 -4.14 -7.53
N GLU A 370 -16.64 -5.22 -8.19
CA GLU A 370 -17.56 -5.16 -9.32
C GLU A 370 -18.92 -4.54 -8.94
N MET A 371 -19.43 -4.82 -7.73
CA MET A 371 -20.64 -4.17 -7.22
C MET A 371 -20.44 -2.67 -6.97
N LEU A 372 -19.26 -2.25 -6.48
CA LEU A 372 -18.91 -0.82 -6.36
C LEU A 372 -18.84 -0.15 -7.74
N LYS A 373 -18.30 -0.83 -8.75
CA LYS A 373 -18.30 -0.33 -10.14
C LYS A 373 -19.72 -0.16 -10.66
N ALA A 374 -20.57 -1.18 -10.48
CA ALA A 374 -21.97 -1.14 -10.89
C ALA A 374 -22.72 0.05 -10.30
N ALA A 375 -22.56 0.33 -9.00
CA ALA A 375 -23.28 1.41 -8.34
C ALA A 375 -22.71 2.81 -8.60
N SER A 376 -21.44 2.93 -8.97
CA SER A 376 -20.78 4.24 -9.12
C SER A 376 -20.51 4.64 -10.58
N GLY A 377 -20.41 3.67 -11.49
CA GLY A 377 -19.88 3.85 -12.84
C GLY A 377 -18.40 4.25 -12.87
N LYS A 378 -17.67 4.02 -11.77
CA LYS A 378 -16.22 4.16 -11.66
C LYS A 378 -15.58 2.84 -12.08
N PHE A 379 -14.51 2.92 -12.86
CA PHE A 379 -13.73 1.81 -13.42
C PHE A 379 -14.47 0.94 -14.44
N THR A 380 -13.70 0.16 -15.19
CA THR A 380 -14.19 -0.78 -16.20
C THR A 380 -14.64 -2.07 -15.53
N PRO A 381 -15.93 -2.46 -15.64
CA PRO A 381 -16.39 -3.71 -15.07
C PRO A 381 -15.94 -4.95 -15.85
N LEU A 382 -16.05 -6.09 -15.20
CA LEU A 382 -15.92 -7.41 -15.81
C LEU A 382 -16.92 -7.61 -16.96
N ASP A 383 -16.47 -8.01 -18.14
CA ASP A 383 -17.28 -8.36 -19.31
C ASP A 383 -16.93 -9.77 -19.79
N GLN A 384 -17.49 -10.85 -19.24
CA GLN A 384 -18.59 -10.93 -18.25
C GLN A 384 -18.30 -11.98 -17.19
N TRP A 385 -17.54 -13.02 -17.56
CA TRP A 385 -17.13 -14.12 -16.70
C TRP A 385 -15.65 -14.01 -16.32
N LEU A 386 -15.35 -14.38 -15.08
CA LEU A 386 -14.01 -14.61 -14.56
C LEU A 386 -13.99 -15.98 -13.89
N TYR A 387 -12.96 -16.77 -14.19
CA TYR A 387 -12.66 -18.02 -13.51
C TYR A 387 -11.31 -17.92 -12.84
N PHE A 388 -11.22 -18.47 -11.64
CA PHE A 388 -10.01 -18.51 -10.84
C PHE A 388 -9.85 -19.92 -10.28
N ASP A 389 -8.64 -20.45 -10.30
CA ASP A 389 -8.30 -21.63 -9.53
C ASP A 389 -6.93 -21.55 -8.90
N ALA A 390 -6.75 -22.28 -7.80
CA ALA A 390 -5.50 -22.45 -7.10
C ALA A 390 -5.23 -23.94 -6.87
N LEU A 391 -5.52 -24.79 -7.87
CA LEU A 391 -5.37 -26.24 -7.75
C LEU A 391 -3.91 -26.66 -7.49
N GLU A 392 -2.94 -25.80 -7.79
CA GLU A 392 -1.55 -26.01 -7.42
C GLU A 392 -1.26 -25.92 -5.90
N CYS A 393 -2.25 -25.56 -5.07
CA CYS A 393 -2.21 -25.74 -3.62
C CYS A 393 -2.34 -27.21 -3.18
N LEU A 394 -2.82 -28.11 -4.06
CA LEU A 394 -2.92 -29.53 -3.75
C LEU A 394 -1.53 -30.18 -3.57
N PRO A 395 -1.45 -31.32 -2.86
CA PRO A 395 -0.19 -32.05 -2.65
C PRO A 395 0.57 -32.37 -3.94
N GLU A 396 1.90 -32.26 -3.89
CA GLU A 396 2.76 -32.66 -5.01
C GLU A 396 2.85 -34.19 -5.15
N ASP A 397 3.20 -34.66 -6.35
CA ASP A 397 3.45 -36.07 -6.62
C ASP A 397 4.52 -36.63 -5.64
N GLY A 398 4.18 -37.71 -4.94
CA GLY A 398 5.05 -38.32 -3.91
C GLY A 398 4.76 -37.89 -2.47
N GLN A 399 3.84 -36.94 -2.25
CA GLN A 399 3.24 -36.71 -0.92
C GLN A 399 2.14 -37.74 -0.62
N SER A 400 1.72 -37.85 0.64
CA SER A 400 0.73 -38.86 1.05
C SER A 400 -0.58 -38.68 0.28
N PRO A 401 -1.15 -39.76 -0.29
CA PRO A 401 -2.35 -39.65 -1.09
C PRO A 401 -3.54 -39.22 -0.22
N LEU A 402 -4.27 -38.21 -0.66
CA LEU A 402 -5.54 -37.84 -0.08
C LEU A 402 -6.61 -38.86 -0.49
N GLY A 403 -7.50 -39.16 0.45
CA GLY A 403 -8.60 -40.10 0.22
C GLY A 403 -9.85 -39.71 1.00
N PRO A 404 -11.01 -40.32 0.67
CA PRO A 404 -12.29 -39.96 1.26
C PRO A 404 -12.32 -39.97 2.80
N GLU A 405 -11.64 -40.92 3.43
CA GLU A 405 -11.60 -41.04 4.90
C GLU A 405 -10.88 -39.86 5.58
N GLY A 406 -9.74 -39.43 5.01
CA GLY A 406 -8.96 -38.31 5.55
C GLY A 406 -9.63 -36.94 5.36
N CYS A 407 -10.55 -36.86 4.40
CA CYS A 407 -11.28 -35.63 4.00
C CYS A 407 -12.76 -35.64 4.44
N ALA A 408 -13.18 -36.64 5.22
CA ALA A 408 -14.53 -36.72 5.76
C ALA A 408 -14.76 -35.63 6.83
N HIS A 409 -16.01 -35.18 6.96
CA HIS A 409 -16.41 -34.21 7.97
C HIS A 409 -16.17 -34.75 9.39
N ARG A 410 -15.82 -33.86 10.33
CA ARG A 410 -15.49 -34.18 11.72
C ARG A 410 -16.30 -33.36 12.73
N ASP A 411 -17.33 -32.67 12.27
CA ASP A 411 -18.16 -31.75 13.06
C ASP A 411 -17.28 -30.69 13.75
N CYS A 412 -16.40 -30.08 12.95
CA CYS A 412 -15.49 -29.04 13.42
C CYS A 412 -15.45 -27.86 12.47
N ARG A 413 -15.02 -26.71 12.97
CA ARG A 413 -14.96 -25.47 12.19
C ARG A 413 -14.07 -25.51 10.95
N TYR A 414 -13.21 -26.53 10.84
CA TYR A 414 -12.28 -26.68 9.73
C TYR A 414 -12.77 -27.67 8.66
N ASP A 415 -14.00 -28.21 8.79
CA ASP A 415 -14.51 -29.24 7.86
C ASP A 415 -14.48 -28.78 6.39
N GLY A 416 -14.74 -27.50 6.12
CA GLY A 416 -14.62 -26.91 4.78
C GLY A 416 -13.21 -26.99 4.19
N GLN A 417 -12.19 -26.90 5.03
CA GLN A 417 -10.77 -26.99 4.63
C GLN A 417 -10.29 -28.45 4.61
N ILE A 418 -10.75 -29.29 5.54
CA ILE A 418 -10.46 -30.72 5.61
C ILE A 418 -10.99 -31.44 4.37
N ALA A 419 -12.15 -31.04 3.83
CA ALA A 419 -12.69 -31.59 2.59
C ALA A 419 -11.72 -31.45 1.40
N VAL A 420 -10.84 -30.45 1.41
CA VAL A 420 -9.85 -30.21 0.34
C VAL A 420 -8.51 -30.87 0.67
N PHE A 421 -7.96 -30.60 1.85
CA PHE A 421 -6.57 -30.92 2.18
C PHE A 421 -6.39 -32.08 3.17
N GLY A 422 -7.47 -32.61 3.72
CA GLY A 422 -7.45 -33.65 4.74
C GLY A 422 -7.06 -33.16 6.13
N ALA A 423 -7.41 -33.96 7.14
CA ALA A 423 -7.25 -33.55 8.54
C ALA A 423 -5.80 -33.53 9.03
N ASP A 424 -4.90 -34.31 8.42
CA ASP A 424 -3.47 -34.31 8.78
C ASP A 424 -2.81 -32.99 8.41
N PHE A 425 -3.18 -32.43 7.26
CA PHE A 425 -2.71 -31.10 6.87
C PHE A 425 -3.31 -30.00 7.77
N GLN A 426 -4.58 -30.12 8.15
CA GLN A 426 -5.20 -29.21 9.12
C GLN A 426 -4.45 -29.21 10.45
N LYS A 427 -4.03 -30.39 10.92
CA LYS A 427 -3.20 -30.52 12.13
C LYS A 427 -1.84 -29.84 11.95
N LYS A 428 -1.18 -30.06 10.80
CA LYS A 428 0.11 -29.43 10.47
C LYS A 428 0.03 -27.89 10.49
N LEU A 429 -1.06 -27.32 9.97
CA LEU A 429 -1.33 -25.87 10.04
C LEU A 429 -1.44 -25.39 11.50
N GLY A 430 -2.12 -26.15 12.35
CA GLY A 430 -2.25 -25.84 13.78
C GLY A 430 -0.91 -25.83 14.53
N GLU A 431 0.08 -26.57 14.08
CA GLU A 431 1.39 -26.69 14.73
C GLU A 431 2.40 -25.61 14.28
N GLN A 432 2.03 -24.74 13.34
CA GLN A 432 2.94 -23.73 12.79
C GLN A 432 3.19 -22.55 13.75
N ASN A 433 4.41 -22.00 13.71
CA ASN A 433 4.83 -20.76 14.35
C ASN A 433 5.13 -19.68 13.31
N TYR A 434 4.27 -18.67 13.20
CA TYR A 434 4.42 -17.61 12.19
C TYR A 434 4.63 -16.24 12.82
N PHE A 435 5.46 -15.43 12.16
CA PHE A 435 5.63 -14.02 12.51
C PHE A 435 4.94 -13.14 11.46
N LEU A 436 3.99 -12.32 11.90
CA LEU A 436 3.32 -11.31 11.09
C LEU A 436 3.92 -9.94 11.41
N VAL A 437 4.50 -9.29 10.40
CA VAL A 437 5.08 -7.95 10.52
C VAL A 437 4.12 -6.93 9.93
N GLY A 438 3.49 -6.14 10.81
CA GLY A 438 2.45 -5.18 10.46
C GLY A 438 1.03 -5.68 10.75
N ALA A 439 0.23 -4.86 11.42
CA ALA A 439 -1.17 -5.05 11.76
C ALA A 439 -2.06 -3.97 11.10
N GLY A 440 -1.61 -3.42 9.98
CA GLY A 440 -2.36 -2.50 9.12
C GLY A 440 -3.46 -3.20 8.29
N ALA A 441 -3.76 -2.67 7.09
CA ALA A 441 -4.85 -3.19 6.25
C ALA A 441 -4.63 -4.66 5.87
N ILE A 442 -3.48 -4.96 5.27
CA ILE A 442 -3.09 -6.34 4.90
C ILE A 442 -2.97 -7.21 6.15
N GLY A 443 -2.37 -6.68 7.23
CA GLY A 443 -2.19 -7.42 8.48
C GLY A 443 -3.50 -7.88 9.11
N CYS A 444 -4.54 -7.03 9.08
CA CYS A 444 -5.89 -7.38 9.52
C CYS A 444 -6.50 -8.53 8.69
N GLU A 445 -6.39 -8.46 7.36
CA GLU A 445 -6.89 -9.50 6.47
C GLU A 445 -6.11 -10.82 6.59
N LEU A 446 -4.79 -10.75 6.79
CA LEU A 446 -3.94 -11.92 7.05
C LEU A 446 -4.26 -12.57 8.40
N LEU A 447 -4.47 -11.80 9.46
CA LEU A 447 -4.87 -12.35 10.76
C LEU A 447 -6.26 -13.02 10.68
N LYS A 448 -7.23 -12.44 9.96
CA LYS A 448 -8.50 -13.12 9.66
C LYS A 448 -8.27 -14.42 8.91
N THR A 449 -7.41 -14.39 7.90
CA THR A 449 -7.06 -15.58 7.12
C THR A 449 -6.42 -16.66 8.01
N PHE A 450 -5.47 -16.29 8.87
CA PHE A 450 -4.83 -17.22 9.80
C PHE A 450 -5.82 -17.81 10.82
N ALA A 451 -6.75 -16.99 11.31
CA ALA A 451 -7.81 -17.44 12.21
C ALA A 451 -8.73 -18.47 11.53
N MET A 452 -9.15 -18.22 10.28
CA MET A 452 -10.03 -19.13 9.54
C MET A 452 -9.32 -20.41 9.12
N VAL A 453 -8.06 -20.29 8.66
CA VAL A 453 -7.22 -21.43 8.26
C VAL A 453 -6.79 -22.30 9.46
N GLY A 454 -6.78 -21.73 10.67
CA GLY A 454 -6.33 -22.40 11.89
C GLY A 454 -4.81 -22.45 12.03
N LEU A 455 -4.09 -21.47 11.45
CA LEU A 455 -2.63 -21.40 11.52
C LEU A 455 -2.18 -21.15 12.97
N GLY A 456 -1.38 -22.05 13.54
CA GLY A 456 -0.91 -21.91 14.92
C GLY A 456 -2.00 -22.09 15.99
N ALA A 457 -3.17 -22.62 15.63
CA ALA A 457 -4.28 -22.88 16.56
C ALA A 457 -4.13 -24.20 17.35
N GLY A 458 -3.13 -25.02 17.02
CA GLY A 458 -2.86 -26.31 17.63
C GLY A 458 -1.81 -26.25 18.76
N PRO A 459 -1.53 -27.39 19.40
CA PRO A 459 -0.48 -27.49 20.41
C PRO A 459 0.90 -27.16 19.83
N GLY A 460 1.62 -26.23 20.44
CA GLY A 460 2.99 -25.86 20.04
C GLY A 460 3.07 -24.87 18.87
N GLY A 461 1.94 -24.55 18.23
CA GLY A 461 1.85 -23.46 17.26
C GLY A 461 1.51 -22.11 17.91
N GLY A 462 1.71 -21.05 17.14
CA GLY A 462 1.40 -19.69 17.56
C GLY A 462 1.69 -18.64 16.49
N ILE A 463 1.12 -17.47 16.67
CA ILE A 463 1.33 -16.31 15.82
C ILE A 463 1.92 -15.20 16.68
N THR A 464 3.04 -14.65 16.28
CA THR A 464 3.53 -13.37 16.82
C THR A 464 3.16 -12.28 15.82
N VAL A 465 2.55 -11.20 16.27
CA VAL A 465 2.28 -10.01 15.44
C VAL A 465 2.98 -8.81 16.06
N THR A 466 3.69 -8.01 15.25
CA THR A 466 4.26 -6.74 15.71
C THR A 466 3.76 -5.58 14.85
N ASP A 467 3.38 -4.49 15.52
CA ASP A 467 3.05 -3.21 14.90
C ASP A 467 3.21 -2.11 15.95
N MET A 468 4.01 -1.09 15.63
CA MET A 468 4.31 0.03 16.53
C MET A 468 3.16 1.06 16.58
N ASP A 469 2.29 1.07 15.58
CA ASP A 469 1.28 2.11 15.41
C ASP A 469 0.09 1.93 16.35
N THR A 470 -0.66 3.02 16.47
CA THR A 470 -1.98 3.04 17.10
C THR A 470 -3.09 3.15 16.05
N VAL A 471 -4.30 2.74 16.43
CA VAL A 471 -5.48 2.79 15.55
C VAL A 471 -5.95 4.23 15.37
N GLU A 472 -6.03 4.68 14.12
CA GLU A 472 -6.59 5.98 13.74
C GLU A 472 -7.99 5.87 13.12
N LEU A 473 -8.75 6.97 13.09
CA LEU A 473 -10.08 6.99 12.45
C LEU A 473 -10.02 6.62 10.96
N SER A 474 -8.99 7.09 10.27
CA SER A 474 -8.73 6.82 8.85
C SER A 474 -8.47 5.35 8.52
N ASN A 475 -8.19 4.54 9.54
CA ASN A 475 -7.86 3.13 9.39
C ASN A 475 -9.12 2.28 9.26
N LEU A 476 -10.21 2.69 9.91
CA LEU A 476 -11.45 1.91 10.04
C LEU A 476 -12.12 1.58 8.70
N SER A 477 -11.84 2.35 7.63
CA SER A 477 -12.39 2.07 6.29
C SER A 477 -11.81 0.84 5.60
N ARG A 478 -10.74 0.22 6.15
CA ARG A 478 -10.07 -0.95 5.56
C ARG A 478 -9.41 -1.90 6.55
N GLN A 479 -9.23 -1.47 7.80
CA GLN A 479 -8.69 -2.30 8.90
C GLN A 479 -9.84 -2.80 9.76
N PHE A 480 -10.63 -3.73 9.20
CA PHE A 480 -11.94 -4.12 9.71
C PHE A 480 -11.93 -4.84 11.05
N LEU A 481 -10.76 -5.21 11.58
CA LEU A 481 -10.62 -5.74 12.93
C LEU A 481 -10.81 -4.66 14.01
N PHE A 482 -10.69 -3.39 13.65
CA PHE A 482 -10.79 -2.28 14.58
C PHE A 482 -12.19 -1.68 14.62
N ARG A 483 -12.54 -1.09 15.77
CA ARG A 483 -13.79 -0.34 15.98
C ARG A 483 -13.45 1.07 16.48
N SER A 484 -14.44 1.96 16.49
CA SER A 484 -14.27 3.31 17.04
C SER A 484 -13.83 3.31 18.52
N GLN A 485 -14.13 2.27 19.28
CA GLN A 485 -13.67 2.10 20.66
C GLN A 485 -12.19 1.74 20.78
N ASP A 486 -11.51 1.41 19.66
CA ASP A 486 -10.11 1.02 19.62
C ASP A 486 -9.18 2.15 19.21
N LEU A 487 -9.72 3.34 18.90
CA LEU A 487 -8.94 4.52 18.58
C LEU A 487 -7.88 4.79 19.65
N ASN A 488 -6.67 5.11 19.21
CA ASN A 488 -5.47 5.33 20.03
C ASN A 488 -4.95 4.09 20.80
N LYS A 489 -5.55 2.90 20.63
CA LYS A 489 -4.95 1.64 21.11
C LYS A 489 -3.94 1.12 20.08
N HIS A 490 -2.97 0.34 20.53
CA HIS A 490 -2.00 -0.30 19.62
C HIS A 490 -2.68 -1.28 18.66
N LYS A 491 -2.36 -1.18 17.36
CA LYS A 491 -2.95 -2.01 16.31
C LYS A 491 -2.75 -3.50 16.57
N ALA A 492 -1.52 -3.93 16.86
CA ALA A 492 -1.20 -5.34 17.10
C ALA A 492 -2.03 -5.95 18.25
N LYS A 493 -2.21 -5.21 19.34
CA LYS A 493 -2.98 -5.68 20.51
C LYS A 493 -4.47 -5.77 20.20
N ALA A 494 -5.04 -4.74 19.56
CA ALA A 494 -6.44 -4.73 19.18
C ALA A 494 -6.75 -5.84 18.15
N ALA A 495 -5.88 -6.04 17.18
CA ALA A 495 -6.04 -7.06 16.14
C ALA A 495 -5.97 -8.47 16.73
N ALA A 496 -5.01 -8.74 17.63
CA ALA A 496 -4.88 -10.01 18.32
C ALA A 496 -6.11 -10.39 19.14
N LEU A 497 -6.75 -9.41 19.81
CA LEU A 497 -8.01 -9.63 20.53
C LEU A 497 -9.14 -9.96 19.55
N ALA A 498 -9.31 -9.17 18.49
CA ALA A 498 -10.39 -9.35 17.53
C ALA A 498 -10.35 -10.73 16.86
N VAL A 499 -9.17 -11.24 16.47
CA VAL A 499 -9.09 -12.57 15.82
C VAL A 499 -9.20 -13.73 16.80
N LYS A 500 -8.94 -13.50 18.10
CA LYS A 500 -9.21 -14.49 19.14
C LYS A 500 -10.71 -14.68 19.35
N ASP A 501 -11.51 -13.63 19.17
CA ASP A 501 -12.97 -13.75 19.19
C ASP A 501 -13.47 -14.54 17.96
N MET A 502 -12.84 -14.38 16.79
CA MET A 502 -13.16 -15.18 15.59
C MET A 502 -12.76 -16.65 15.73
N ASN A 503 -11.59 -16.92 16.35
CA ASN A 503 -11.11 -18.26 16.63
C ASN A 503 -10.46 -18.36 18.01
N PRO A 504 -11.21 -18.86 19.02
CA PRO A 504 -10.71 -19.00 20.39
C PRO A 504 -9.49 -19.92 20.55
N ALA A 505 -9.25 -20.83 19.58
CA ALA A 505 -8.10 -21.72 19.59
C ALA A 505 -6.79 -21.02 19.19
N LEU A 506 -6.88 -19.84 18.56
CA LEU A 506 -5.72 -19.11 18.05
C LEU A 506 -4.86 -18.57 19.19
N ARG A 507 -3.54 -18.74 19.07
CA ARG A 507 -2.55 -18.25 20.03
C ARG A 507 -1.79 -17.08 19.42
N VAL A 508 -2.21 -15.86 19.76
CA VAL A 508 -1.60 -14.64 19.20
C VAL A 508 -0.86 -13.86 20.28
N THR A 509 0.43 -13.64 20.06
CA THR A 509 1.28 -12.77 20.88
C THR A 509 1.46 -11.44 20.17
N ALA A 510 0.98 -10.35 20.79
CA ALA A 510 1.04 -9.01 20.21
C ALA A 510 2.20 -8.19 20.79
N HIS A 511 3.14 -7.80 19.93
CA HIS A 511 4.22 -6.88 20.22
C HIS A 511 3.93 -5.49 19.63
N THR A 512 4.53 -4.46 20.21
CA THR A 512 4.36 -3.06 19.77
C THR A 512 5.69 -2.42 19.41
N ASN A 513 6.63 -3.25 18.97
CA ASN A 513 8.01 -2.84 18.69
C ASN A 513 8.14 -2.48 17.21
N GLU A 514 8.86 -1.40 16.93
CA GLU A 514 9.36 -1.11 15.59
C GLU A 514 10.38 -2.19 15.19
N LEU A 515 10.24 -2.70 13.97
CA LEU A 515 11.15 -3.73 13.49
C LEU A 515 12.41 -3.08 12.91
N GLY A 516 13.58 -3.46 13.42
CA GLY A 516 14.85 -2.95 12.93
C GLY A 516 16.03 -3.43 13.78
N PRO A 517 17.25 -2.97 13.48
CA PRO A 517 18.47 -3.39 14.19
C PRO A 517 18.41 -3.18 15.71
N ASP A 518 17.75 -2.13 16.18
CA ASP A 518 17.64 -1.79 17.60
C ASP A 518 16.76 -2.78 18.40
N THR A 519 15.92 -3.55 17.71
CA THR A 519 15.00 -4.53 18.32
C THR A 519 15.46 -5.98 18.16
N GLU A 520 16.69 -6.22 17.69
CA GLU A 520 17.30 -7.57 17.60
C GLU A 520 17.44 -8.29 18.94
N HIS A 521 17.42 -7.56 20.06
CA HIS A 521 17.40 -8.19 21.38
C HIS A 521 16.07 -8.91 21.65
N VAL A 522 15.00 -8.54 20.94
CA VAL A 522 13.70 -9.23 20.91
C VAL A 522 13.62 -10.16 19.69
N TYR A 523 13.90 -9.62 18.51
CA TYR A 523 13.78 -10.30 17.22
C TYR A 523 15.14 -10.79 16.70
N GLY A 524 15.89 -11.43 17.59
CA GLY A 524 17.21 -11.99 17.29
C GLY A 524 17.12 -13.36 16.62
N GLU A 525 18.27 -14.01 16.48
CA GLU A 525 18.37 -15.33 15.86
C GLU A 525 17.50 -16.38 16.57
N ASP A 526 17.41 -16.35 17.91
CA ASP A 526 16.59 -17.30 18.67
C ASP A 526 15.10 -17.17 18.34
N PHE A 527 14.63 -15.95 18.13
CA PHE A 527 13.27 -15.70 17.70
C PHE A 527 13.05 -16.22 16.28
N PHE A 528 13.82 -15.74 15.30
CA PHE A 528 13.62 -16.11 13.89
C PHE A 528 13.84 -17.59 13.64
N SER A 529 14.82 -18.23 14.29
CA SER A 529 15.09 -19.67 14.12
C SER A 529 13.95 -20.55 14.60
N SER A 530 13.16 -20.10 15.59
CA SER A 530 11.98 -20.80 16.12
C SER A 530 10.74 -20.75 15.22
N LEU A 531 10.73 -19.87 14.21
CA LEU A 531 9.60 -19.70 13.29
C LEU A 531 9.58 -20.76 12.19
N ASP A 532 8.39 -21.05 11.67
CA ASP A 532 8.19 -21.84 10.44
C ASP A 532 8.11 -20.94 9.20
N GLY A 533 7.71 -19.68 9.36
CA GLY A 533 7.62 -18.70 8.28
C GLY A 533 7.33 -17.28 8.77
N VAL A 534 7.46 -16.32 7.85
CA VAL A 534 7.19 -14.90 8.08
C VAL A 534 6.20 -14.39 7.04
N ALA A 535 5.26 -13.55 7.47
CA ALA A 535 4.34 -12.84 6.60
C ALA A 535 4.47 -11.33 6.81
N CYS A 536 4.64 -10.59 5.71
CA CYS A 536 4.83 -9.16 5.71
C CYS A 536 3.55 -8.43 5.30
N ALA A 537 3.21 -7.41 6.07
CA ALA A 537 2.13 -6.46 5.83
C ALA A 537 2.67 -5.03 6.02
N LEU A 538 3.77 -4.73 5.33
CA LEU A 538 4.59 -3.53 5.47
C LEU A 538 4.23 -2.47 4.43
N ASP A 539 4.56 -1.21 4.71
CA ASP A 539 4.34 -0.07 3.83
C ASP A 539 5.63 0.61 3.35
N THR A 540 6.80 0.26 3.91
CA THR A 540 8.11 0.79 3.50
C THR A 540 8.99 -0.27 2.83
N PHE A 541 9.89 0.14 1.93
CA PHE A 541 10.81 -0.79 1.26
C PHE A 541 11.95 -1.23 2.19
N GLU A 542 12.37 -0.35 3.09
CA GLU A 542 13.45 -0.57 4.06
C GLU A 542 13.07 -1.67 5.06
N ALA A 543 11.83 -1.62 5.60
CA ALA A 543 11.35 -2.67 6.50
C ALA A 543 11.25 -4.02 5.78
N ARG A 544 10.79 -4.03 4.52
CA ARG A 544 10.74 -5.26 3.69
C ARG A 544 12.13 -5.85 3.48
N GLN A 545 13.11 -5.00 3.16
CA GLN A 545 14.49 -5.44 3.03
C GLN A 545 15.02 -6.04 4.33
N TYR A 546 14.81 -5.38 5.46
CA TYR A 546 15.24 -5.89 6.77
C TYR A 546 14.65 -7.27 7.08
N VAL A 547 13.34 -7.47 6.86
CA VAL A 547 12.70 -8.79 7.06
C VAL A 547 13.27 -9.83 6.09
N SER A 548 13.48 -9.47 4.82
CA SER A 548 14.09 -10.36 3.82
C SER A 548 15.46 -10.83 4.27
N GLU A 549 16.33 -9.92 4.72
CA GLU A 549 17.67 -10.24 5.22
C GLU A 549 17.62 -11.19 6.42
N ARG A 550 16.67 -11.01 7.34
CA ARG A 550 16.44 -11.95 8.46
C ARG A 550 15.95 -13.30 7.99
N CYS A 551 15.04 -13.35 7.01
CA CYS A 551 14.51 -14.60 6.47
C CYS A 551 15.59 -15.39 5.71
N ILE A 552 16.46 -14.70 4.96
CA ILE A 552 17.65 -15.30 4.33
C ILE A 552 18.58 -15.86 5.41
N HIS A 553 18.89 -15.04 6.43
CA HIS A 553 19.77 -15.43 7.53
C HIS A 553 19.25 -16.65 8.29
N SER A 554 17.96 -16.72 8.61
CA SER A 554 17.38 -17.82 9.39
C SER A 554 16.73 -18.91 8.52
N LEU A 555 16.88 -18.83 7.19
CA LEU A 555 16.30 -19.74 6.18
C LEU A 555 14.81 -19.98 6.38
N LYS A 556 14.04 -18.90 6.51
CA LYS A 556 12.59 -18.95 6.66
C LYS A 556 11.89 -18.52 5.37
N PRO A 557 10.80 -19.19 4.97
CA PRO A 557 9.97 -18.69 3.89
C PRO A 557 9.34 -17.36 4.28
N MET A 558 9.29 -16.44 3.30
CA MET A 558 8.74 -15.11 3.46
C MET A 558 7.59 -14.90 2.48
N LEU A 559 6.42 -14.59 3.04
CA LEU A 559 5.22 -14.17 2.36
C LEU A 559 5.22 -12.63 2.30
N GLU A 560 5.26 -12.03 1.10
CA GLU A 560 5.36 -10.58 0.90
C GLU A 560 4.19 -10.04 0.10
N SER A 561 3.72 -8.83 0.43
CA SER A 561 2.59 -8.23 -0.28
C SER A 561 2.55 -6.70 -0.19
N GLY A 562 1.86 -6.09 -1.14
CA GLY A 562 1.68 -4.64 -1.23
C GLY A 562 0.38 -4.26 -1.91
N THR A 563 -0.13 -3.05 -1.60
CA THR A 563 -1.32 -2.49 -2.25
C THR A 563 -1.16 -0.99 -2.48
N GLN A 564 -1.67 -0.51 -3.62
CA GLN A 564 -1.81 0.90 -3.93
C GLN A 564 -3.12 1.11 -4.70
N GLY A 565 -4.15 1.61 -4.02
CA GLY A 565 -5.49 1.80 -4.57
C GLY A 565 -6.13 0.48 -5.01
N ILE A 566 -6.47 0.38 -6.29
CA ILE A 566 -6.95 -0.85 -6.96
C ILE A 566 -5.84 -1.82 -7.37
N GLN A 567 -4.56 -1.48 -7.15
CA GLN A 567 -3.41 -2.30 -7.49
C GLN A 567 -2.93 -3.11 -6.29
N GLY A 568 -2.50 -4.33 -6.52
CA GLY A 568 -1.98 -5.20 -5.47
C GLY A 568 -0.98 -6.23 -5.97
N GLU A 569 -0.06 -6.62 -5.09
CA GLU A 569 0.94 -7.65 -5.35
C GLU A 569 0.98 -8.65 -4.19
N ALA A 570 1.17 -9.92 -4.53
CA ALA A 570 1.33 -11.02 -3.59
C ALA A 570 2.46 -11.93 -4.09
N ALA A 571 3.47 -12.15 -3.26
CA ALA A 571 4.67 -12.89 -3.60
C ALA A 571 5.12 -13.80 -2.46
N ILE A 572 5.86 -14.84 -2.81
CA ILE A 572 6.48 -15.75 -1.85
C ILE A 572 7.94 -15.99 -2.19
N PHE A 573 8.76 -16.06 -1.15
CA PHE A 573 10.18 -16.33 -1.22
C PHE A 573 10.50 -17.56 -0.38
N VAL A 574 10.96 -18.63 -1.03
CA VAL A 574 11.19 -19.93 -0.39
C VAL A 574 12.69 -20.26 -0.43
N PRO A 575 13.30 -20.55 0.74
CA PRO A 575 14.71 -20.90 0.82
C PRO A 575 15.11 -22.02 -0.13
N PHE A 576 16.26 -21.85 -0.79
CA PHE A 576 16.85 -22.79 -1.76
C PHE A 576 16.00 -23.07 -3.01
N LEU A 577 14.91 -22.32 -3.23
CA LEU A 577 14.03 -22.52 -4.38
C LEU A 577 13.89 -21.23 -5.21
N THR A 578 13.46 -20.13 -4.60
CA THR A 578 13.16 -18.89 -5.32
C THR A 578 14.32 -17.90 -5.24
N GLN A 579 14.41 -16.97 -6.18
CA GLN A 579 15.23 -15.77 -6.01
C GLN A 579 14.75 -15.01 -4.75
N PRO A 580 15.62 -14.54 -3.84
CA PRO A 580 15.20 -13.75 -2.69
C PRO A 580 14.60 -12.39 -3.10
N TYR A 581 13.85 -11.78 -2.18
CA TYR A 581 13.34 -10.43 -2.37
C TYR A 581 14.50 -9.45 -2.60
N SER A 582 14.33 -8.57 -3.59
CA SER A 582 15.25 -7.50 -3.92
C SER A 582 14.45 -6.20 -3.99
N MET A 583 15.00 -5.12 -3.45
CA MET A 583 14.37 -3.81 -3.57
C MET A 583 14.26 -3.38 -5.04
N PRO A 584 13.24 -2.57 -5.38
CA PRO A 584 13.22 -1.88 -6.66
C PRO A 584 14.50 -1.06 -6.86
N PRO A 585 14.99 -0.91 -8.11
CA PRO A 585 16.13 -0.05 -8.40
C PRO A 585 15.88 1.39 -7.91
N GLU A 586 16.94 2.11 -7.52
CA GLU A 586 16.84 3.47 -6.95
C GLU A 586 16.05 4.45 -7.84
N ASP A 587 16.15 4.31 -9.16
CA ASP A 587 15.40 5.13 -10.13
C ASP A 587 13.87 4.95 -10.06
N ALA A 588 13.40 3.85 -9.46
CA ALA A 588 11.99 3.53 -9.24
C ALA A 588 11.50 3.92 -7.83
N ILE A 589 12.40 4.29 -6.92
CA ILE A 589 12.08 4.82 -5.59
C ILE A 589 11.92 6.33 -5.75
N GLU A 590 10.86 6.93 -5.19
CA GLU A 590 10.65 8.39 -5.29
C GLU A 590 11.92 9.14 -4.84
N THR A 591 12.60 9.76 -5.82
CA THR A 591 13.87 10.44 -5.60
C THR A 591 13.66 11.71 -4.78
N ALA A 592 14.52 11.92 -3.79
CA ALA A 592 14.57 13.19 -3.07
C ALA A 592 14.87 14.32 -4.05
N TYR A 593 14.03 15.34 -4.10
CA TYR A 593 14.23 16.49 -4.98
C TYR A 593 15.56 17.19 -4.67
N PRO A 594 16.34 17.60 -5.68
CA PRO A 594 17.57 18.36 -5.45
C PRO A 594 17.30 19.61 -4.60
N ILE A 595 18.16 19.86 -3.60
CA ILE A 595 18.00 21.00 -2.67
C ILE A 595 17.91 22.33 -3.43
N CYS A 596 18.68 22.48 -4.51
CA CYS A 596 18.64 23.68 -5.36
C CYS A 596 17.26 23.89 -6.02
N THR A 597 16.59 22.81 -6.43
CA THR A 597 15.23 22.84 -6.99
C THR A 597 14.22 23.28 -5.93
N LEU A 598 14.24 22.65 -4.75
CA LEU A 598 13.32 23.03 -3.66
C LEU A 598 13.52 24.48 -3.21
N ARG A 599 14.78 24.90 -3.10
CA ARG A 599 15.17 26.19 -2.51
C ARG A 599 15.07 27.37 -3.46
N TYR A 600 15.36 27.22 -4.75
CA TYR A 600 15.44 28.35 -5.68
C TYR A 600 14.57 28.20 -6.92
N PHE A 601 14.37 26.98 -7.42
CA PHE A 601 13.77 26.74 -8.73
C PHE A 601 12.61 25.71 -8.71
N PRO A 602 11.61 25.85 -7.83
CA PRO A 602 10.45 24.97 -7.86
C PRO A 602 9.67 25.19 -9.15
N SER A 603 9.18 24.10 -9.74
CA SER A 603 8.42 24.12 -10.99
C SER A 603 7.04 23.46 -10.89
N THR A 604 6.79 22.74 -9.80
CA THR A 604 5.58 21.95 -9.56
C THR A 604 5.12 22.11 -8.12
N ILE A 605 3.87 21.70 -7.83
CA ILE A 605 3.31 21.83 -6.48
C ILE A 605 4.01 20.90 -5.49
N GLU A 606 4.45 19.72 -5.92
CA GLU A 606 5.20 18.74 -5.13
C GLU A 606 6.50 19.35 -4.59
N HIS A 607 7.23 20.12 -5.41
CA HIS A 607 8.42 20.85 -4.97
C HIS A 607 8.09 21.85 -3.85
N THR A 608 7.00 22.60 -3.98
CA THR A 608 6.63 23.60 -2.95
C THR A 608 6.08 22.95 -1.68
N LEU A 609 5.44 21.78 -1.78
CA LEU A 609 4.97 21.01 -0.61
C LEU A 609 6.13 20.38 0.14
N GLN A 610 7.10 19.79 -0.58
CA GLN A 610 8.31 19.27 0.07
C GLN A 610 9.14 20.39 0.70
N TRP A 611 9.21 21.57 0.06
CA TRP A 611 9.80 22.75 0.69
C TRP A 611 9.06 23.13 1.98
N ALA A 612 7.72 23.20 1.94
CA ALA A 612 6.93 23.55 3.12
C ALA A 612 7.06 22.55 4.27
N LEU A 613 7.23 21.26 3.99
CA LEU A 613 7.56 20.24 4.98
C LEU A 613 8.95 20.45 5.59
N ASN A 614 9.95 20.78 4.77
CA ASN A 614 11.29 21.09 5.27
C ASN A 614 11.28 22.34 6.16
N GLU A 615 10.49 23.36 5.82
CA GLU A 615 10.25 24.52 6.67
C GLU A 615 9.57 24.12 7.98
N PHE A 616 8.55 23.26 7.95
CA PHE A 616 7.89 22.79 9.17
C PHE A 616 8.89 22.12 10.13
N GLU A 617 9.69 21.18 9.62
CA GLU A 617 10.72 20.49 10.41
C GLU A 617 11.78 21.47 10.93
N GLY A 618 12.25 22.38 10.06
CA GLY A 618 13.28 23.38 10.35
C GLY A 618 12.86 24.46 11.35
N LEU A 619 11.56 24.77 11.45
CA LEU A 619 11.05 25.83 12.32
C LEU A 619 10.50 25.31 13.65
N PHE A 620 9.85 24.14 13.65
CA PHE A 620 9.06 23.69 14.81
C PHE A 620 9.59 22.42 15.50
N ARG A 621 10.44 21.63 14.83
CA ARG A 621 11.01 20.39 15.36
C ARG A 621 12.50 20.48 15.66
N LEU A 622 13.32 20.66 14.61
CA LEU A 622 14.79 20.62 14.71
C LEU A 622 15.37 21.64 15.69
N PRO A 623 14.85 22.90 15.79
CA PRO A 623 15.27 23.85 16.81
C PRO A 623 15.05 23.32 18.23
N ALA A 624 13.85 22.78 18.49
CA ALA A 624 13.46 22.25 19.79
C ALA A 624 14.27 21.02 20.18
N GLU A 625 14.47 20.07 19.26
CA GLU A 625 15.31 18.89 19.49
C GLU A 625 16.77 19.26 19.77
N THR A 626 17.30 20.24 19.05
CA THR A 626 18.69 20.71 19.21
C THR A 626 18.86 21.34 20.60
N ILE A 627 17.97 22.24 21.01
CA ILE A 627 17.99 22.86 22.35
C ILE A 627 17.79 21.80 23.44
N ASN A 628 16.81 20.91 23.30
CA ASN A 628 16.54 19.88 24.30
C ASN A 628 17.71 18.90 24.46
N ARG A 629 18.33 18.47 23.37
CA ARG A 629 19.47 17.56 23.40
C ARG A 629 20.70 18.23 23.96
N TYR A 630 20.94 19.51 23.67
CA TYR A 630 21.97 20.29 24.35
C TYR A 630 21.76 20.34 25.87
N LEU A 631 20.51 20.50 26.34
CA LEU A 631 20.18 20.51 27.77
C LEU A 631 20.36 19.12 28.43
N GLN A 632 20.12 18.04 27.69
CA GLN A 632 20.22 16.66 28.20
C GLN A 632 21.65 16.11 28.12
N GLU A 633 22.44 16.54 27.14
CA GLU A 633 23.74 15.99 26.79
C GLU A 633 24.81 17.11 26.69
N PRO A 634 25.60 17.36 27.76
CA PRO A 634 26.56 18.47 27.82
C PRO A 634 27.65 18.47 26.72
N ASP A 635 27.94 17.31 26.14
CA ASP A 635 28.95 17.14 25.09
C ASP A 635 28.33 16.90 23.70
N PHE A 636 27.02 17.10 23.53
CA PHE A 636 26.32 16.92 22.26
C PHE A 636 26.97 17.70 21.10
N LEU A 637 27.12 19.02 21.25
CA LEU A 637 27.70 19.87 20.21
C LEU A 637 29.21 19.70 20.05
N LYS A 638 29.90 19.24 21.10
CA LYS A 638 31.36 19.02 21.07
C LYS A 638 31.76 17.74 20.31
N ARG A 639 30.82 16.78 20.19
CA ARG A 639 31.01 15.53 19.46
C ARG A 639 30.80 15.67 17.95
N MET A 640 30.27 16.82 17.50
CA MET A 640 30.03 17.11 16.08
C MET A 640 31.21 17.82 15.44
N GLU A 641 31.34 17.68 14.12
CA GLU A 641 32.24 18.54 13.35
C GLU A 641 31.73 19.99 13.32
N GLY A 642 32.64 20.97 13.29
CA GLY A 642 32.32 22.39 13.34
C GLY A 642 31.20 22.85 12.37
N PRO A 643 31.20 22.43 11.09
CA PRO A 643 30.12 22.78 10.15
C PRO A 643 28.75 22.18 10.54
N GLN A 644 28.73 20.96 11.06
CA GLN A 644 27.49 20.31 11.50
C GLN A 644 26.92 20.99 12.74
N ALA A 645 27.77 21.29 13.73
CA ALA A 645 27.39 22.04 14.91
C ALA A 645 26.86 23.43 14.56
N LEU A 646 27.53 24.12 13.63
CA LEU A 646 27.09 25.44 13.15
C LEU A 646 25.73 25.38 12.47
N ASN A 647 25.47 24.37 11.63
CA ASN A 647 24.17 24.22 10.97
C ASN A 647 23.03 23.96 11.97
N CYS A 648 23.27 23.11 12.97
CA CYS A 648 22.30 22.86 14.05
C CYS A 648 21.99 24.15 14.82
N LEU A 649 23.03 24.91 15.20
CA LEU A 649 22.88 26.15 15.95
C LEU A 649 22.21 27.27 15.14
N ARG A 650 22.50 27.37 13.82
CA ARG A 650 21.82 28.31 12.92
C ARG A 650 20.33 28.05 12.88
N THR A 651 19.95 26.79 12.68
CA THR A 651 18.54 26.36 12.65
C THR A 651 17.83 26.69 13.96
N ALA A 652 18.52 26.54 15.11
CA ALA A 652 17.95 26.85 16.43
C ALA A 652 18.03 28.34 16.85
N SER A 653 18.79 29.17 16.12
CA SER A 653 19.23 30.49 16.57
C SER A 653 18.09 31.45 16.91
N THR A 654 17.05 31.47 16.08
CA THR A 654 15.86 32.32 16.29
C THR A 654 15.18 32.02 17.63
N SER A 655 15.11 30.75 18.01
CA SER A 655 14.44 30.29 19.23
C SER A 655 15.13 30.75 20.51
N PHE A 656 16.47 30.85 20.52
CA PHE A 656 17.24 31.27 21.70
C PHE A 656 17.74 32.72 21.66
N LEU A 657 17.86 33.35 20.48
CA LEU A 657 18.19 34.77 20.35
C LEU A 657 16.97 35.68 20.57
N HIS A 658 15.80 35.22 20.15
CA HIS A 658 14.54 35.99 20.20
C HIS A 658 13.38 35.14 20.75
N PRO A 659 13.45 34.61 21.99
CA PRO A 659 12.40 33.78 22.55
C PRO A 659 11.08 34.56 22.72
N PRO A 660 9.95 34.04 22.25
CA PRO A 660 8.66 34.68 22.44
C PRO A 660 8.26 34.66 23.93
N GLN A 661 7.64 35.74 24.40
CA GLN A 661 7.10 35.84 25.76
C GLN A 661 5.57 35.75 25.79
N CYS A 662 4.92 36.08 24.68
CA CYS A 662 3.47 36.07 24.55
C CYS A 662 3.02 35.78 23.11
N TRP A 663 1.72 35.55 22.93
CA TRP A 663 1.08 35.32 21.63
C TRP A 663 1.44 36.39 20.58
N ARG A 664 1.54 37.66 20.99
CA ARG A 664 1.90 38.77 20.09
C ARG A 664 3.30 38.62 19.50
N ASP A 665 4.24 38.09 20.27
CA ASP A 665 5.61 37.89 19.81
C ASP A 665 5.65 36.74 18.78
N CYS A 666 4.82 35.70 18.95
CA CYS A 666 4.65 34.63 17.97
C CYS A 666 4.04 35.15 16.65
N VAL A 667 3.03 36.02 16.73
CA VAL A 667 2.42 36.66 15.54
C VAL A 667 3.44 37.51 14.79
N ALA A 668 4.23 38.31 15.52
CA ALA A 668 5.29 39.10 14.93
C ALA A 668 6.38 38.24 14.26
N TRP A 669 6.81 37.18 14.93
CA TRP A 669 7.76 36.20 14.38
C TRP A 669 7.24 35.60 13.07
N ALA A 670 5.97 35.15 13.05
CA ALA A 670 5.36 34.57 11.87
C ALA A 670 5.27 35.57 10.70
N GLN A 671 4.99 36.84 10.99
CA GLN A 671 4.98 37.90 9.99
C GLN A 671 6.38 38.19 9.43
N SER A 672 7.40 38.25 10.28
CA SER A 672 8.79 38.40 9.84
C SER A 672 9.25 37.22 8.99
N HIS A 673 8.86 36.01 9.36
CA HIS A 673 9.19 34.80 8.59
C HIS A 673 8.48 34.79 7.24
N TRP A 674 7.19 35.17 7.19
CA TRP A 674 6.46 35.35 5.94
C TRP A 674 7.18 36.34 5.00
N GLN A 675 7.58 37.50 5.53
CA GLN A 675 8.30 38.53 4.77
C GLN A 675 9.62 38.00 4.22
N HIS A 676 10.35 37.24 5.05
CA HIS A 676 11.60 36.60 4.65
C HIS A 676 11.39 35.65 3.46
N CYS A 677 10.51 34.66 3.60
CA CYS A 677 10.34 33.60 2.62
C CYS A 677 9.75 34.08 1.29
N PHE A 678 8.70 34.90 1.32
CA PHE A 678 7.86 35.17 0.15
C PHE A 678 8.13 36.52 -0.52
N HIS A 679 8.90 37.40 0.12
CA HIS A 679 9.25 38.71 -0.43
C HIS A 679 10.76 38.94 -0.49
N ASP A 680 11.45 38.86 0.65
CA ASP A 680 12.85 39.24 0.77
C ASP A 680 13.79 38.28 0.02
N SER A 681 13.64 36.98 0.23
CA SER A 681 14.46 35.95 -0.42
C SER A 681 14.19 35.87 -1.92
N ILE A 682 12.95 36.12 -2.35
CA ILE A 682 12.59 36.20 -3.77
C ILE A 682 13.19 37.45 -4.42
N SER A 683 13.08 38.60 -3.77
CA SER A 683 13.70 39.85 -4.24
C SER A 683 15.22 39.70 -4.37
N HIS A 684 15.87 39.03 -3.41
CA HIS A 684 17.29 38.75 -3.48
C HIS A 684 17.64 37.80 -4.63
N LEU A 685 16.88 36.71 -4.82
CA LEU A 685 17.08 35.79 -5.95
C LEU A 685 17.01 36.52 -7.30
N LEU A 686 16.08 37.47 -7.45
CA LEU A 686 15.95 38.30 -8.65
C LEU A 686 17.09 39.33 -8.82
N GLN A 687 17.78 39.73 -7.75
CA GLN A 687 19.00 40.54 -7.85
C GLN A 687 20.17 39.73 -8.39
N VAL A 688 20.31 38.47 -7.94
CA VAL A 688 21.36 37.55 -8.40
C VAL A 688 21.09 37.04 -9.83
N TYR A 689 19.81 36.80 -10.14
CA TYR A 689 19.34 36.35 -11.45
C TYR A 689 18.21 37.27 -11.97
N PRO A 690 18.55 38.41 -12.60
CA PRO A 690 17.57 39.34 -13.15
C PRO A 690 16.56 38.67 -14.10
N PRO A 691 15.30 39.14 -14.18
CA PRO A 691 14.27 38.56 -15.04
C PRO A 691 14.66 38.47 -16.53
N ASP A 692 15.50 39.38 -17.00
CA ASP A 692 15.99 39.52 -18.36
C ASP A 692 17.35 38.84 -18.62
N LYS A 693 17.87 38.10 -17.63
CA LYS A 693 19.14 37.38 -17.76
C LYS A 693 19.06 36.34 -18.88
N VAL A 694 20.07 36.33 -19.74
CA VAL A 694 20.29 35.33 -20.81
C VAL A 694 21.60 34.59 -20.56
N ASP A 695 21.72 33.36 -21.06
CA ASP A 695 22.98 32.61 -21.07
C ASP A 695 23.91 33.01 -22.24
N GLU A 696 25.06 32.34 -22.36
CA GLU A 696 26.08 32.64 -23.36
C GLU A 696 25.57 32.42 -24.80
N GLU A 697 24.58 31.57 -24.99
CA GLU A 697 23.90 31.27 -26.24
C GLU A 697 22.70 32.20 -26.52
N GLY A 698 22.39 33.14 -25.62
CA GLY A 698 21.28 34.09 -25.75
C GLY A 698 19.92 33.53 -25.38
N VAL A 699 19.86 32.36 -24.73
CA VAL A 699 18.62 31.76 -24.22
C VAL A 699 18.28 32.38 -22.87
N PRO A 700 17.02 32.78 -22.61
CA PRO A 700 16.62 33.30 -21.31
C PRO A 700 16.91 32.32 -20.17
N PHE A 701 17.55 32.80 -19.11
CA PHE A 701 17.86 32.02 -17.91
C PHE A 701 16.60 31.43 -17.27
N TRP A 702 15.51 32.21 -17.26
CA TRP A 702 14.19 31.82 -16.79
C TRP A 702 13.37 31.15 -17.89
N SER A 703 13.85 30.01 -18.38
CA SER A 703 13.19 29.20 -19.40
C SER A 703 13.10 27.72 -18.99
N GLY A 704 12.26 26.96 -19.70
CA GLY A 704 12.05 25.53 -19.43
C GLY A 704 11.51 25.29 -18.01
N ALA A 705 12.24 24.52 -17.22
CA ALA A 705 11.87 24.19 -15.83
C ALA A 705 12.06 25.35 -14.84
N ARG A 706 12.75 26.43 -15.21
CA ARG A 706 13.02 27.58 -14.31
C ARG A 706 11.95 28.65 -14.49
N ARG A 707 11.02 28.73 -13.53
CA ARG A 707 9.98 29.76 -13.49
C ARG A 707 10.51 31.02 -12.82
N CYS A 708 10.41 32.17 -13.49
CA CYS A 708 10.80 33.47 -12.92
C CYS A 708 9.82 33.84 -11.79
N PRO A 709 10.29 33.99 -10.53
CA PRO A 709 9.40 34.29 -9.43
C PRO A 709 9.04 35.78 -9.36
N GLN A 710 8.01 36.10 -8.58
CA GLN A 710 7.64 37.46 -8.20
C GLN A 710 7.55 37.58 -6.68
N PRO A 711 8.13 38.63 -6.07
CA PRO A 711 7.98 38.88 -4.64
C PRO A 711 6.51 39.19 -4.33
N LEU A 712 6.01 38.65 -3.21
CA LEU A 712 4.64 38.91 -2.76
C LEU A 712 4.63 40.05 -1.75
N ASP A 713 3.62 40.91 -1.82
CA ASP A 713 3.34 41.90 -0.78
C ASP A 713 2.33 41.35 0.23
N PHE A 714 2.52 41.65 1.51
CA PHE A 714 1.62 41.16 2.55
C PHE A 714 0.26 41.86 2.46
N ASP A 715 -0.79 41.08 2.24
CA ASP A 715 -2.16 41.56 2.12
C ASP A 715 -3.02 41.02 3.27
N LEU A 716 -3.50 41.94 4.12
CA LEU A 716 -4.38 41.66 5.25
C LEU A 716 -5.78 41.17 4.85
N SER A 717 -6.18 41.39 3.60
CA SER A 717 -7.46 40.91 3.07
C SER A 717 -7.36 39.48 2.49
N SER A 718 -6.15 38.97 2.29
CA SER A 718 -5.90 37.64 1.75
C SER A 718 -5.99 36.58 2.85
N ASP A 719 -6.99 35.71 2.77
CA ASP A 719 -7.14 34.60 3.71
C ASP A 719 -5.92 33.67 3.70
N ALA A 720 -5.32 33.41 2.53
CA ALA A 720 -4.12 32.58 2.43
C ALA A 720 -2.92 33.15 3.20
N HIS A 721 -2.78 34.48 3.25
CA HIS A 721 -1.71 35.12 4.00
C HIS A 721 -2.01 35.06 5.51
N LEU A 722 -3.26 35.30 5.91
CA LEU A 722 -3.68 35.19 7.31
C LEU A 722 -3.58 33.76 7.83
N ASP A 723 -3.95 32.76 7.03
CA ASP A 723 -3.87 31.34 7.38
C ASP A 723 -2.43 30.92 7.69
N TYR A 724 -1.47 31.40 6.88
CA TYR A 724 -0.05 31.18 7.15
C TYR A 724 0.37 31.75 8.50
N ILE A 725 0.04 33.02 8.79
CA ILE A 725 0.41 33.67 10.05
C ILE A 725 -0.23 32.96 11.23
N LEU A 726 -1.51 32.61 11.12
CA LEU A 726 -2.24 31.93 12.17
C LEU A 726 -1.63 30.56 12.49
N ALA A 727 -1.35 29.76 11.45
CA ALA A 727 -0.78 28.43 11.63
C ALA A 727 0.67 28.51 12.17
N ALA A 728 1.53 29.33 11.56
CA ALA A 728 2.92 29.49 11.97
C ALA A 728 3.04 30.03 13.42
N ALA A 729 2.25 31.03 13.79
CA ALA A 729 2.27 31.60 15.14
C ALA A 729 1.77 30.60 16.20
N ASN A 730 0.74 29.80 15.89
CA ASN A 730 0.25 28.74 16.79
C ASN A 730 1.28 27.63 16.98
N LEU A 731 1.93 27.18 15.90
CA LEU A 731 2.99 26.16 15.99
C LEU A 731 4.19 26.67 16.78
N TYR A 732 4.63 27.90 16.52
CA TYR A 732 5.71 28.51 17.27
C TYR A 732 5.36 28.70 18.76
N ALA A 733 4.12 29.13 19.07
CA ALA A 733 3.64 29.19 20.44
C ALA A 733 3.66 27.82 21.12
N LYS A 734 3.18 26.76 20.46
CA LYS A 734 3.23 25.38 20.97
C LYS A 734 4.67 24.93 21.24
N THR A 735 5.60 25.14 20.29
CA THR A 735 7.02 24.80 20.46
C THR A 735 7.63 25.45 21.70
N HIS A 736 7.21 26.69 22.02
CA HIS A 736 7.63 27.44 23.20
C HIS A 736 6.71 27.27 24.42
N ARG A 737 5.73 26.35 24.38
CA ARG A 737 4.75 26.07 25.44
C ARG A 737 3.94 27.29 25.88
N LEU A 738 3.61 28.16 24.93
CA LEU A 738 2.73 29.32 25.10
C LEU A 738 1.32 29.01 24.57
N ALA A 739 0.32 29.72 25.10
CA ALA A 739 -1.04 29.63 24.61
C ALA A 739 -1.18 30.29 23.23
N GLY A 740 -1.75 29.53 22.28
CA GLY A 740 -2.13 30.01 20.96
C GLY A 740 -3.49 30.70 20.91
N SER A 741 -3.93 31.12 19.72
CA SER A 741 -5.26 31.68 19.48
C SER A 741 -5.82 31.26 18.12
N GLN A 742 -7.14 31.11 18.04
CA GLN A 742 -7.90 30.89 16.79
C GLN A 742 -8.69 32.13 16.36
N ASP A 743 -8.61 33.23 17.11
CA ASP A 743 -9.34 34.46 16.84
C ASP A 743 -8.74 35.21 15.63
N ARG A 744 -9.36 35.03 14.47
CA ARG A 744 -8.94 35.69 13.20
C ARG A 744 -9.12 37.20 13.25
N ASP A 745 -10.16 37.70 13.91
CA ASP A 745 -10.44 39.13 13.95
C ASP A 745 -9.48 39.83 14.91
N GLY A 746 -9.19 39.20 16.06
CA GLY A 746 -8.11 39.61 16.96
C GLY A 746 -6.75 39.63 16.26
N LEU A 747 -6.43 38.59 15.47
CA LEU A 747 -5.19 38.54 14.68
C LEU A 747 -5.10 39.69 13.67
N ARG A 748 -6.18 39.96 12.92
CA ARG A 748 -6.23 41.10 11.98
C ARG A 748 -5.99 42.42 12.69
N GLY A 749 -6.63 42.64 13.85
CA GLY A 749 -6.42 43.84 14.65
C GLY A 749 -4.97 44.01 15.10
N MET A 750 -4.30 42.93 15.51
CA MET A 750 -2.88 42.95 15.91
C MET A 750 -1.95 43.30 14.73
N LEU A 751 -2.18 42.72 13.55
CA LEU A 751 -1.37 42.99 12.36
C LEU A 751 -1.61 44.40 11.78
N GLN A 752 -2.80 44.97 11.97
CA GLN A 752 -3.09 46.36 11.62
C GLN A 752 -2.43 47.37 12.56
N ALA A 753 -2.35 47.05 13.85
CA ALA A 753 -1.84 47.95 14.89
C ALA A 753 -0.30 48.04 14.93
N SER A 754 0.42 47.13 14.25
CA SER A 754 1.88 47.03 14.31
C SER A 754 2.46 46.89 12.90
N PRO A 755 3.02 47.96 12.31
CA PRO A 755 3.79 47.85 11.06
C PRO A 755 5.06 47.02 11.31
N ALA A 756 5.49 46.30 10.27
CA ALA A 756 6.57 45.30 10.27
C ALA A 756 7.70 45.53 11.29
N LEU A 757 7.90 44.56 12.19
CA LEU A 757 9.09 44.48 13.03
C LEU A 757 10.35 44.35 12.16
N ALA A 758 11.46 44.95 12.62
CA ALA A 758 12.78 44.74 12.02
C ALA A 758 13.01 43.23 11.83
N SER A 759 13.37 42.83 10.61
CA SER A 759 13.41 41.41 10.22
C SER A 759 14.34 40.62 11.15
N VAL A 760 13.75 39.75 11.97
CA VAL A 760 14.45 38.77 12.84
C VAL A 760 15.40 37.89 12.01
N PHE A 761 15.11 37.75 10.72
CA PHE A 761 15.84 36.96 9.73
C PHE A 761 16.78 37.81 8.85
N ALA A 762 16.95 39.10 9.13
CA ALA A 762 17.84 39.97 8.34
C ALA A 762 19.32 39.53 8.39
N GLY A 763 19.73 38.84 9.45
CA GLY A 763 21.07 38.28 9.61
C GLY A 763 21.36 37.05 8.73
N ASP A 764 20.33 36.28 8.36
CA ASP A 764 20.49 35.13 7.47
C ASP A 764 20.92 35.54 6.04
N ARG A 765 20.57 36.77 5.62
CA ARG A 765 21.01 37.35 4.32
C ARG A 765 22.53 37.37 4.13
N GLN A 766 23.31 37.64 5.18
CA GLN A 766 24.78 37.65 5.12
C GLN A 766 25.40 36.25 5.25
N LEU A 767 24.63 35.28 5.76
CA LEU A 767 25.08 33.93 6.13
C LEU A 767 24.82 32.88 5.03
N GLU A 768 24.00 33.21 4.02
CA GLU A 768 23.75 32.36 2.85
C GLU A 768 24.70 32.66 1.68
N GLU A 769 25.14 33.91 1.53
CA GLU A 769 26.15 34.32 0.55
C GLU A 769 27.56 33.83 0.93
N ALA A 770 27.80 33.57 2.22
CA ALA A 770 29.02 32.93 2.70
C ALA A 770 28.95 31.42 2.45
N SER A 771 29.42 30.98 1.29
CA SER A 771 29.72 29.57 1.03
C SER A 771 30.49 28.96 2.21
N ALA A 772 30.05 27.77 2.64
CA ALA A 772 30.59 27.01 3.75
C ALA A 772 32.12 26.99 3.84
N GLU A 773 32.72 27.90 4.61
CA GLU A 773 34.11 27.78 5.04
C GLU A 773 34.31 28.55 6.36
N ARG A 774 34.35 27.77 7.46
CA ARG A 774 34.99 28.10 8.74
C ARG A 774 34.87 29.56 9.19
N ASP A 775 33.73 29.92 9.80
CA ASP A 775 33.69 31.05 10.73
C ASP A 775 33.60 30.55 12.19
N PRO A 776 34.74 30.25 12.85
CA PRO A 776 34.77 29.90 14.26
C PRO A 776 34.20 31.00 15.17
N ALA A 777 34.27 32.28 14.76
CA ALA A 777 33.79 33.38 15.57
C ALA A 777 32.26 33.40 15.62
N HIS A 778 31.60 33.12 14.50
CA HIS A 778 30.15 33.00 14.45
C HIS A 778 29.64 31.78 15.22
N LEU A 779 30.29 30.62 15.07
CA LEU A 779 29.98 29.43 15.88
C LEU A 779 30.10 29.73 17.38
N GLN A 780 31.18 30.41 17.79
CA GLN A 780 31.38 30.80 19.19
C GLN A 780 30.33 31.80 19.68
N ALA A 781 29.88 32.73 18.84
CA ALA A 781 28.83 33.69 19.18
C ALA A 781 27.48 33.00 19.43
N LEU A 782 27.10 32.04 18.58
CA LEU A 782 25.87 31.25 18.76
C LEU A 782 25.95 30.35 20.00
N LEU A 783 27.09 29.71 20.25
CA LEU A 783 27.32 28.95 21.48
C LEU A 783 27.16 29.83 22.73
N SER A 784 27.76 31.02 22.73
CA SER A 784 27.67 31.97 23.85
C SER A 784 26.25 32.51 24.06
N ALA A 785 25.44 32.55 22.99
CA ALA A 785 24.02 32.87 23.08
C ALA A 785 23.20 31.71 23.64
N LEU A 786 23.46 30.48 23.19
CA LEU A 786 22.81 29.29 23.72
C LEU A 786 23.15 29.04 25.20
N GLU A 787 24.37 29.34 25.64
CA GLU A 787 24.76 29.28 27.06
C GLU A 787 23.94 30.22 27.97
N ARG A 788 23.38 31.31 27.41
CA ARG A 788 22.50 32.23 28.12
C ARG A 788 21.03 31.77 28.15
N TRP A 789 20.71 30.67 27.47
CA TRP A 789 19.37 30.09 27.48
C TRP A 789 19.01 29.64 28.91
N PRO A 790 17.81 29.97 29.42
CA PRO A 790 17.42 29.75 30.82
C PRO A 790 17.21 28.28 31.21
N GLY A 791 17.63 27.32 30.37
CA GLY A 791 17.50 25.88 30.65
C GLY A 791 16.09 25.31 30.46
N THR A 792 15.18 26.05 29.83
CA THR A 792 13.80 25.58 29.59
C THR A 792 13.76 24.66 28.37
N SER A 793 13.13 23.49 28.49
CA SER A 793 12.91 22.58 27.35
C SER A 793 11.79 23.10 26.45
N LEU A 794 11.98 22.93 25.14
CA LEU A 794 10.97 23.22 24.12
C LEU A 794 10.16 21.96 23.80
N GLU A 795 9.05 22.12 23.10
CA GLU A 795 8.18 21.04 22.65
C GLU A 795 8.33 20.82 21.13
N PRO A 796 9.15 19.83 20.68
CA PRO A 796 9.30 19.57 19.26
C PRO A 796 7.95 19.14 18.66
N GLN A 797 7.53 19.82 17.59
CA GLN A 797 6.29 19.46 16.88
C GLN A 797 6.59 18.37 15.85
N LEU A 798 6.01 17.18 16.03
CA LEU A 798 6.10 16.09 15.06
C LEU A 798 4.98 16.25 14.04
N PHE A 799 5.32 16.20 12.75
CA PHE A 799 4.32 16.38 11.70
C PHE A 799 3.26 15.28 11.75
N GLU A 800 2.01 15.70 11.89
CA GLU A 800 0.82 14.84 11.88
C GLU A 800 -0.18 15.37 10.84
N LYS A 801 -0.47 14.53 9.85
CA LYS A 801 -1.30 14.84 8.67
C LYS A 801 -2.79 14.61 8.92
N ASP A 802 -3.14 13.74 9.88
CA ASP A 802 -4.50 13.26 10.11
C ASP A 802 -5.26 14.02 11.21
N GLU A 803 -4.58 14.89 11.94
CA GLU A 803 -5.19 15.73 12.97
C GLU A 803 -5.38 17.18 12.49
N ASP A 804 -6.58 17.47 11.97
CA ASP A 804 -6.91 18.78 11.40
C ASP A 804 -6.86 19.94 12.43
N GLY A 805 -6.89 19.66 13.73
CA GLY A 805 -6.89 20.66 14.80
C GLY A 805 -5.51 21.17 15.24
N HIS A 806 -4.41 20.63 14.69
CA HIS A 806 -3.07 20.92 15.17
C HIS A 806 -2.29 21.99 14.39
N PHE A 807 -2.86 22.51 13.30
CA PHE A 807 -2.26 23.51 12.39
C PHE A 807 -1.11 22.98 11.51
N HIS A 808 -0.76 21.70 11.58
CA HIS A 808 0.32 21.11 10.76
C HIS A 808 0.02 21.23 9.27
N MET A 809 -1.10 20.64 8.82
CA MET A 809 -1.53 20.73 7.43
C MET A 809 -1.89 22.16 7.01
N ASP A 810 -2.43 22.98 7.92
CA ASP A 810 -2.77 24.38 7.62
C ASP A 810 -1.50 25.18 7.27
N PHE A 811 -0.43 24.99 8.04
CA PHE A 811 0.88 25.59 7.74
C PHE A 811 1.43 25.09 6.42
N VAL A 812 1.48 23.77 6.20
CA VAL A 812 2.08 23.19 4.98
C VAL A 812 1.33 23.66 3.72
N VAL A 813 -0.01 23.65 3.76
CA VAL A 813 -0.84 24.12 2.64
C VAL A 813 -0.62 25.61 2.38
N ALA A 814 -0.69 26.45 3.41
CA ALA A 814 -0.54 27.89 3.24
C ALA A 814 0.88 28.24 2.75
N ALA A 815 1.91 27.66 3.35
CA ALA A 815 3.31 27.88 2.98
C ALA A 815 3.59 27.45 1.53
N SER A 816 3.14 26.25 1.15
CA SER A 816 3.30 25.72 -0.21
C SER A 816 2.55 26.59 -1.22
N ASN A 817 1.30 26.97 -0.97
CA ASN A 817 0.51 27.76 -1.91
C ASN A 817 1.03 29.18 -2.07
N LEU A 818 1.54 29.81 -1.00
CA LEU A 818 2.21 31.12 -1.09
C LEU A 818 3.46 31.03 -1.96
N ARG A 819 4.29 30.00 -1.77
CA ARG A 819 5.46 29.76 -2.62
C ARG A 819 5.06 29.43 -4.05
N ALA A 820 4.02 28.63 -4.26
CA ALA A 820 3.50 28.33 -5.59
C ALA A 820 3.08 29.63 -6.30
N LYS A 821 2.44 30.56 -5.58
CA LYS A 821 2.09 31.88 -6.09
C LYS A 821 3.31 32.72 -6.46
N ASN A 822 4.42 32.69 -5.69
CA ASN A 822 5.66 33.35 -6.09
C ASN A 822 6.11 32.91 -7.50
N TYR A 823 6.01 31.63 -7.82
CA TYR A 823 6.55 31.04 -9.04
C TYR A 823 5.50 30.83 -10.15
N GLY A 824 4.26 31.28 -9.97
CA GLY A 824 3.17 31.03 -10.93
C GLY A 824 2.87 29.54 -11.14
N ILE A 825 2.97 28.74 -10.06
CA ILE A 825 2.66 27.32 -10.04
C ILE A 825 1.17 27.14 -9.65
N PRO A 826 0.42 26.24 -10.30
CA PRO A 826 -0.96 25.95 -9.91
C PRO A 826 -1.07 25.53 -8.44
N LEU A 827 -1.99 26.16 -7.71
CA LEU A 827 -2.22 25.90 -6.29
C LEU A 827 -2.81 24.50 -6.07
N ALA A 828 -2.59 23.92 -4.88
CA ALA A 828 -3.27 22.71 -4.44
C ALA A 828 -4.27 23.02 -3.31
N ASP A 829 -5.42 22.35 -3.35
CA ASP A 829 -6.33 22.33 -2.23
C ASP A 829 -5.76 21.50 -1.06
N ARG A 830 -6.38 21.61 0.11
CA ARG A 830 -5.97 20.87 1.32
C ARG A 830 -5.86 19.36 1.07
N ARG A 831 -6.78 18.80 0.27
CA ARG A 831 -6.85 17.35 0.02
C ARG A 831 -5.71 16.86 -0.86
N LYS A 832 -5.40 17.56 -1.95
CA LYS A 832 -4.25 17.26 -2.82
C LYS A 832 -2.94 17.47 -2.05
N SER A 833 -2.82 18.57 -1.30
CA SER A 833 -1.65 18.82 -0.45
C SER A 833 -1.47 17.75 0.61
N LYS A 834 -2.53 17.31 1.29
CA LYS A 834 -2.49 16.22 2.27
C LYS A 834 -2.08 14.89 1.65
N LYS A 835 -2.52 14.59 0.42
CA LYS A 835 -2.09 13.38 -0.31
C LYS A 835 -0.57 13.36 -0.52
N ILE A 836 -0.05 14.45 -1.06
CA ILE A 836 1.36 14.57 -1.47
C ILE A 836 2.26 14.72 -0.24
N ALA A 837 2.00 15.72 0.62
CA ALA A 837 2.83 16.00 1.79
C ALA A 837 2.75 14.89 2.85
N GLY A 838 1.57 14.28 3.01
CA GLY A 838 1.38 13.16 3.91
C GLY A 838 1.80 11.80 3.35
N ARG A 839 2.32 11.76 2.10
CA ARG A 839 2.65 10.54 1.35
C ARG A 839 1.56 9.46 1.47
N ILE A 840 0.30 9.90 1.34
CA ILE A 840 -0.85 9.03 1.57
C ILE A 840 -0.99 8.07 0.39
N ILE A 841 -0.71 6.81 0.65
CA ILE A 841 -0.95 5.71 -0.29
C ILE A 841 -2.48 5.47 -0.36
N PRO A 842 -3.11 5.61 -1.54
CA PRO A 842 -4.52 5.25 -1.73
C PRO A 842 -4.75 3.80 -1.34
N ALA A 843 -5.90 3.49 -0.75
CA ALA A 843 -6.20 2.12 -0.32
C ALA A 843 -7.71 1.87 -0.21
N ILE A 844 -8.12 0.65 -0.53
CA ILE A 844 -9.51 0.18 -0.43
C ILE A 844 -9.54 -1.29 0.05
N ALA A 845 -10.55 -1.65 0.85
CA ALA A 845 -10.64 -2.96 1.50
C ALA A 845 -10.72 -4.14 0.51
N SER A 846 -11.36 -3.94 -0.65
CA SER A 846 -11.50 -4.96 -1.70
C SER A 846 -10.15 -5.46 -2.20
N THR A 847 -9.25 -4.57 -2.64
CA THR A 847 -7.89 -4.93 -3.08
C THR A 847 -7.11 -5.64 -1.99
N THR A 848 -7.18 -5.14 -0.74
CA THR A 848 -6.51 -5.73 0.40
C THR A 848 -6.99 -7.16 0.68
N ALA A 849 -8.29 -7.42 0.59
CA ALA A 849 -8.86 -8.76 0.75
C ALA A 849 -8.36 -9.74 -0.33
N VAL A 850 -8.30 -9.30 -1.60
CA VAL A 850 -7.78 -10.14 -2.68
C VAL A 850 -6.32 -10.50 -2.44
N VAL A 851 -5.47 -9.52 -2.12
CA VAL A 851 -4.05 -9.72 -1.85
C VAL A 851 -3.84 -10.69 -0.69
N ALA A 852 -4.53 -10.50 0.44
CA ALA A 852 -4.43 -11.40 1.58
C ALA A 852 -4.93 -12.82 1.25
N GLY A 853 -5.96 -12.95 0.41
CA GLY A 853 -6.42 -14.24 -0.11
C GLY A 853 -5.35 -14.94 -0.93
N LEU A 854 -4.67 -14.23 -1.84
CA LEU A 854 -3.55 -14.77 -2.62
C LEU A 854 -2.39 -15.21 -1.71
N MET A 855 -2.07 -14.42 -0.68
CA MET A 855 -1.07 -14.80 0.34
C MET A 855 -1.47 -16.06 1.13
N GLY A 856 -2.75 -16.21 1.46
CA GLY A 856 -3.27 -17.42 2.12
C GLY A 856 -3.14 -18.68 1.26
N LEU A 857 -3.19 -18.55 -0.07
CA LEU A 857 -2.99 -19.67 -0.99
C LEU A 857 -1.52 -20.10 -1.04
N GLU A 858 -0.58 -19.14 -1.07
CA GLU A 858 0.85 -19.45 -1.03
C GLU A 858 1.27 -20.00 0.35
N LEU A 859 0.61 -19.56 1.44
CA LEU A 859 0.78 -20.13 2.78
C LEU A 859 0.51 -21.64 2.79
N TYR A 860 -0.57 -22.12 2.16
CA TYR A 860 -0.86 -23.56 2.11
C TYR A 860 0.31 -24.34 1.51
N LYS A 861 0.90 -23.83 0.42
CA LYS A 861 2.03 -24.46 -0.28
C LYS A 861 3.30 -24.45 0.56
N ALA A 862 3.58 -23.33 1.23
CA ALA A 862 4.72 -23.18 2.13
C ALA A 862 4.65 -24.17 3.30
N VAL A 863 3.50 -24.25 3.97
CA VAL A 863 3.27 -25.18 5.09
C VAL A 863 3.26 -26.62 4.62
N MET A 864 2.68 -26.92 3.46
CA MET A 864 2.70 -28.28 2.91
C MET A 864 4.13 -28.70 2.55
N GLY A 865 4.96 -27.76 2.13
CA GLY A 865 6.39 -27.95 1.88
C GLY A 865 6.69 -28.26 0.41
N HIS A 866 5.93 -27.66 -0.52
CA HIS A 866 6.14 -27.83 -1.96
C HIS A 866 7.58 -27.48 -2.36
N ARG A 867 8.13 -28.28 -3.27
CA ARG A 867 9.51 -28.15 -3.76
C ARG A 867 9.59 -27.82 -5.25
N ARG A 868 8.49 -27.86 -5.99
CA ARG A 868 8.47 -27.44 -7.39
C ARG A 868 8.20 -25.95 -7.49
N LEU A 869 9.06 -25.25 -8.24
CA LEU A 869 8.91 -23.83 -8.54
C LEU A 869 7.55 -23.53 -9.20
N SER A 870 7.10 -24.44 -10.08
CA SER A 870 5.82 -24.37 -10.80
C SER A 870 4.58 -24.52 -9.90
N SER A 871 4.73 -24.82 -8.61
CA SER A 871 3.62 -24.85 -7.64
C SER A 871 3.34 -23.47 -7.06
N TYR A 872 4.37 -22.62 -6.90
CA TYR A 872 4.21 -21.29 -6.32
C TYR A 872 3.78 -20.25 -7.36
N ARG A 873 3.15 -19.16 -6.91
CA ARG A 873 2.77 -18.03 -7.77
C ARG A 873 3.20 -16.70 -7.17
N HIS A 874 3.80 -15.86 -8.00
CA HIS A 874 3.77 -14.41 -7.82
C HIS A 874 2.55 -13.87 -8.55
N SER A 875 1.85 -12.91 -7.95
CA SER A 875 0.59 -12.39 -8.45
C SER A 875 0.62 -10.87 -8.49
N SER A 876 0.09 -10.31 -9.58
CA SER A 876 -0.18 -8.89 -9.73
C SER A 876 -1.66 -8.70 -10.07
N LEU A 877 -2.28 -7.71 -9.42
CA LEU A 877 -3.69 -7.41 -9.49
C LEU A 877 -3.89 -5.94 -9.86
N HIS A 878 -4.79 -5.71 -10.81
CA HIS A 878 -5.38 -4.40 -11.07
C HIS A 878 -6.89 -4.60 -11.04
N LEU A 879 -7.63 -3.79 -10.29
CA LEU A 879 -9.10 -3.90 -10.20
C LEU A 879 -9.85 -2.78 -10.93
N ASP A 880 -9.17 -1.90 -11.68
CA ASP A 880 -9.82 -0.89 -12.52
C ASP A 880 -10.28 -1.44 -13.88
N GLY A 881 -9.58 -2.44 -14.41
CA GLY A 881 -10.18 -3.57 -15.14
C GLY A 881 -9.85 -4.83 -14.34
N PRO A 882 -10.73 -5.84 -14.20
CA PRO A 882 -10.53 -6.99 -13.29
C PRO A 882 -9.42 -7.94 -13.78
N HIS A 883 -8.18 -7.47 -13.75
CA HIS A 883 -7.00 -8.15 -14.26
C HIS A 883 -6.21 -8.74 -13.10
N LEU A 884 -6.08 -10.07 -13.10
CA LEU A 884 -5.23 -10.82 -12.19
C LEU A 884 -4.25 -11.63 -13.03
N ALA A 885 -2.96 -11.32 -12.91
CA ALA A 885 -1.88 -12.07 -13.55
C ALA A 885 -1.14 -12.89 -12.50
N ARG A 886 -0.86 -14.16 -12.80
CA ARG A 886 -0.15 -15.08 -11.89
C ARG A 886 0.91 -15.85 -12.66
N TRP A 887 2.14 -15.89 -12.15
CA TRP A 887 3.26 -16.58 -12.79
C TRP A 887 4.14 -17.28 -11.77
N ALA A 888 4.90 -18.29 -12.21
CA ALA A 888 5.83 -18.98 -11.34
C ALA A 888 6.99 -18.04 -10.94
N PRO A 889 7.44 -18.05 -9.67
CA PRO A 889 8.58 -17.24 -9.24
C PRO A 889 9.86 -17.64 -9.97
N SER A 890 10.82 -16.72 -10.04
CA SER A 890 12.16 -17.02 -10.57
C SER A 890 12.93 -17.94 -9.63
N ALA A 891 13.69 -18.88 -10.19
CA ALA A 891 14.60 -19.72 -9.43
C ALA A 891 15.75 -18.89 -8.83
N ALA A 892 16.30 -19.36 -7.71
CA ALA A 892 17.47 -18.72 -7.11
C ALA A 892 18.66 -18.74 -8.08
N SER A 893 19.27 -17.56 -8.31
CA SER A 893 20.42 -17.42 -9.19
C SER A 893 21.62 -18.19 -8.64
N VAL A 894 22.16 -19.10 -9.47
CA VAL A 894 23.34 -19.90 -9.11
C VAL A 894 24.61 -19.12 -9.47
N GLN A 895 25.40 -18.81 -8.46
CA GLN A 895 26.77 -18.31 -8.60
C GLN A 895 27.75 -19.49 -8.59
N GLN A 896 28.91 -19.29 -9.22
CA GLN A 896 29.95 -20.31 -9.29
C GLN A 896 31.33 -19.67 -9.16
N TYR A 897 32.17 -20.30 -8.34
CA TYR A 897 33.60 -20.01 -8.25
C TYR A 897 34.36 -21.34 -8.18
N ARG A 898 35.21 -21.58 -9.18
CA ARG A 898 35.86 -22.89 -9.40
C ARG A 898 34.79 -24.00 -9.44
N ASP A 899 34.91 -25.00 -8.57
CA ASP A 899 33.96 -26.12 -8.47
C ASP A 899 32.81 -25.85 -7.47
N MET A 900 32.88 -24.76 -6.69
CA MET A 900 31.85 -24.41 -5.73
C MET A 900 30.69 -23.69 -6.43
N LYS A 901 29.47 -24.19 -6.22
CA LYS A 901 28.22 -23.57 -6.68
C LYS A 901 27.35 -23.24 -5.49
N TRP A 902 26.71 -22.08 -5.52
CA TRP A 902 25.83 -21.63 -4.46
C TRP A 902 24.77 -20.67 -5.00
N THR A 903 23.79 -20.39 -4.16
CA THR A 903 22.74 -19.39 -4.35
C THR A 903 22.80 -18.39 -3.20
N ALA A 904 22.01 -17.32 -3.27
CA ALA A 904 21.88 -16.34 -2.19
C ALA A 904 21.36 -16.94 -0.86
N TRP A 905 20.85 -18.18 -0.86
CA TRP A 905 20.39 -18.89 0.34
C TRP A 905 21.47 -19.75 1.00
N ASP A 906 22.57 -20.02 0.30
CA ASP A 906 23.64 -20.85 0.85
C ASP A 906 24.50 -20.08 1.85
N ARG A 907 25.09 -20.82 2.78
CA ARG A 907 26.03 -20.27 3.77
C ARG A 907 27.12 -21.28 4.12
N LEU A 908 28.29 -20.75 4.44
CA LEU A 908 29.38 -21.55 5.01
C LEU A 908 29.21 -21.58 6.52
N THR A 909 29.39 -22.75 7.14
CA THR A 909 29.30 -22.89 8.60
C THR A 909 30.58 -23.47 9.18
N VAL A 910 31.14 -22.76 10.15
CA VAL A 910 32.27 -23.21 10.97
C VAL A 910 31.82 -23.14 12.43
N THR A 911 32.03 -24.22 13.18
CA THR A 911 31.67 -24.25 14.60
C THR A 911 32.93 -24.14 15.43
N ALA A 912 32.91 -23.25 16.44
CA ALA A 912 33.99 -23.15 17.40
C ALA A 912 34.25 -24.51 18.09
N PRO A 913 35.50 -24.79 18.48
CA PRO A 913 35.87 -26.02 19.17
C PRO A 913 35.05 -26.27 20.45
N ALA A 914 35.01 -27.53 20.91
CA ALA A 914 34.22 -27.90 22.10
C ALA A 914 34.73 -27.21 23.39
N PRO A 915 33.88 -27.03 24.43
CA PRO A 915 34.31 -26.44 25.70
C PRO A 915 35.55 -27.15 26.26
N GLY A 916 36.60 -26.38 26.54
CA GLY A 916 37.91 -26.89 27.00
C GLY A 916 38.97 -27.03 25.91
N GLN A 917 38.63 -26.83 24.63
CA GLN A 917 39.60 -26.64 23.54
C GLN A 917 39.83 -25.15 23.27
N PRO A 918 41.04 -24.74 22.87
CA PRO A 918 41.30 -23.36 22.49
C PRO A 918 40.45 -22.97 21.27
N GLU A 919 39.87 -21.77 21.31
CA GLU A 919 39.16 -21.19 20.17
C GLU A 919 40.08 -21.12 18.94
N MET A 920 39.51 -21.26 17.75
CA MET A 920 40.27 -21.10 16.49
C MET A 920 40.91 -19.71 16.44
N THR A 921 42.17 -19.66 16.01
CA THR A 921 42.80 -18.42 15.59
C THR A 921 42.30 -18.00 14.21
N LEU A 922 42.52 -16.75 13.82
CA LEU A 922 42.27 -16.32 12.44
C LEU A 922 43.02 -17.20 11.44
N LYS A 923 44.26 -17.60 11.75
CA LYS A 923 45.03 -18.54 10.91
C LYS A 923 44.33 -19.89 10.76
N ASP A 924 43.84 -20.47 11.85
CA ASP A 924 43.13 -21.75 11.81
C ASP A 924 41.85 -21.66 10.98
N LEU A 925 41.12 -20.54 11.10
CA LEU A 925 39.90 -20.30 10.32
C LEU A 925 40.20 -20.20 8.81
N LEU A 926 41.21 -19.43 8.43
CA LEU A 926 41.62 -19.29 7.02
C LEU A 926 42.14 -20.62 6.45
N SER A 927 42.94 -21.36 7.23
CA SER A 927 43.40 -22.71 6.85
C SER A 927 42.24 -23.68 6.66
N TYR A 928 41.25 -23.66 7.56
CA TYR A 928 40.06 -24.51 7.44
C TYR A 928 39.28 -24.21 6.15
N LEU A 929 39.08 -22.94 5.81
CA LEU A 929 38.37 -22.55 4.58
C LEU A 929 39.14 -22.97 3.32
N GLN A 930 40.47 -22.85 3.33
CA GLN A 930 41.31 -23.29 2.22
C GLN A 930 41.33 -24.83 2.08
N GLU A 931 41.46 -25.56 3.18
CA GLU A 931 41.61 -27.03 3.15
C GLU A 931 40.29 -27.72 2.87
N LYS A 932 39.20 -27.27 3.50
CA LYS A 932 37.90 -27.93 3.43
C LYS A 932 37.01 -27.40 2.30
N HIS A 933 37.09 -26.10 2.02
CA HIS A 933 36.23 -25.44 1.02
C HIS A 933 37.00 -24.98 -0.22
N HIS A 934 38.33 -25.15 -0.26
CA HIS A 934 39.18 -24.70 -1.37
C HIS A 934 39.07 -23.18 -1.65
N LEU A 935 38.81 -22.40 -0.59
CA LEU A 935 38.61 -20.96 -0.65
C LEU A 935 39.86 -20.20 -0.17
N PRO A 936 40.66 -19.64 -1.10
CA PRO A 936 41.82 -18.82 -0.75
C PRO A 936 41.35 -17.42 -0.35
N VAL A 937 40.92 -17.25 0.89
CA VAL A 937 40.36 -15.98 1.39
C VAL A 937 41.42 -14.87 1.36
N THR A 938 41.10 -13.75 0.71
CA THR A 938 41.93 -12.53 0.62
C THR A 938 41.43 -11.42 1.53
N ARG A 939 40.12 -11.37 1.81
CA ARG A 939 39.51 -10.41 2.75
C ARG A 939 38.45 -11.09 3.61
N LEU A 940 38.39 -10.67 4.87
CA LEU A 940 37.36 -11.05 5.83
C LEU A 940 36.80 -9.78 6.46
N LEU A 941 35.49 -9.60 6.36
CA LEU A 941 34.79 -8.46 6.96
C LEU A 941 33.69 -8.95 7.92
N LEU A 942 33.48 -8.19 8.99
CA LEU A 942 32.30 -8.26 9.84
C LEU A 942 31.59 -6.91 9.71
N ASP A 943 30.37 -6.89 9.19
CA ASP A 943 29.68 -5.67 8.78
C ASP A 943 30.56 -4.81 7.83
N SER A 944 30.88 -3.57 8.23
CA SER A 944 31.80 -2.67 7.53
C SER A 944 33.24 -2.74 8.03
N HIS A 945 33.54 -3.56 9.05
CA HIS A 945 34.86 -3.66 9.66
C HIS A 945 35.73 -4.70 8.94
N LEU A 946 36.89 -4.26 8.43
CA LEU A 946 37.87 -5.13 7.78
C LEU A 946 38.72 -5.85 8.84
N LEU A 947 38.48 -7.14 9.05
CA LEU A 947 39.20 -7.95 10.04
C LEU A 947 40.50 -8.54 9.48
N TYR A 948 40.50 -8.87 8.19
CA TYR A 948 41.66 -9.41 7.50
C TYR A 948 41.72 -8.92 6.06
N SER A 949 42.91 -8.53 5.62
CA SER A 949 43.23 -8.34 4.19
C SER A 949 44.64 -8.82 3.91
N ARG A 950 44.80 -9.72 2.94
CA ARG A 950 46.11 -10.26 2.54
C ARG A 950 47.10 -9.18 2.08
N ARG A 951 46.61 -8.02 1.63
CA ARG A 951 47.43 -6.86 1.19
C ARG A 951 47.79 -5.89 2.33
N CYS A 952 47.27 -6.09 3.54
CA CYS A 952 47.51 -5.18 4.67
C CYS A 952 48.62 -5.73 5.59
N PRO A 953 49.72 -4.99 5.86
CA PRO A 953 50.82 -5.46 6.72
C PRO A 953 50.38 -5.80 8.15
N LYS A 954 49.39 -5.07 8.70
CA LYS A 954 48.81 -5.36 10.03
C LYS A 954 48.13 -6.72 10.09
N ALA A 955 47.66 -7.26 8.96
CA ALA A 955 46.95 -8.54 8.91
C ALA A 955 47.83 -9.72 9.34
N GLN A 956 49.16 -9.64 9.22
CA GLN A 956 50.08 -10.69 9.70
C GLN A 956 50.15 -10.79 11.22
N GLN A 957 49.95 -9.66 11.93
CA GLN A 957 49.95 -9.63 13.40
C GLN A 957 48.66 -10.23 13.97
N ASN A 958 47.55 -10.07 13.25
CA ASN A 958 46.22 -10.54 13.65
C ASN A 958 46.01 -12.05 13.44
N LEU A 959 46.88 -12.75 12.70
CA LEU A 959 46.74 -14.18 12.38
C LEU A 959 46.70 -15.09 13.61
N GLN A 960 47.38 -14.71 14.69
CA GLN A 960 47.47 -15.50 15.92
C GLN A 960 46.34 -15.19 16.92
N LEU A 961 45.57 -14.13 16.68
CA LEU A 961 44.45 -13.77 17.55
C LEU A 961 43.32 -14.78 17.39
N ARG A 962 42.63 -15.08 18.49
CA ARG A 962 41.37 -15.83 18.46
C ARG A 962 40.34 -15.04 17.66
N VAL A 963 39.40 -15.72 17.00
CA VAL A 963 38.39 -15.04 16.17
C VAL A 963 37.61 -14.00 16.97
N THR A 964 37.16 -14.33 18.19
CA THR A 964 36.45 -13.38 19.07
C THR A 964 37.34 -12.24 19.57
N GLU A 965 38.62 -12.49 19.81
CA GLU A 965 39.59 -11.47 20.23
C GLU A 965 39.87 -10.47 19.11
N LEU A 966 40.05 -10.98 17.88
CA LEU A 966 40.18 -10.16 16.67
C LEU A 966 38.97 -9.24 16.48
N VAL A 967 37.77 -9.79 16.63
CA VAL A 967 36.54 -9.00 16.50
C VAL A 967 36.49 -7.87 17.52
N ARG A 968 36.77 -8.15 18.81
CA ARG A 968 36.81 -7.10 19.85
C ARG A 968 37.84 -6.02 19.52
N GLN A 969 39.02 -6.43 19.06
CA GLN A 969 40.12 -5.51 18.74
C GLN A 969 39.77 -4.57 17.59
N GLU A 970 39.22 -5.09 16.48
CA GLU A 970 39.01 -4.31 15.26
C GLU A 970 37.66 -3.56 15.23
N THR A 971 36.66 -4.04 15.98
CA THR A 971 35.36 -3.36 16.09
C THR A 971 35.29 -2.40 17.27
N HIS A 972 36.20 -2.53 18.25
CA HIS A 972 36.14 -1.86 19.55
C HIS A 972 34.82 -2.10 20.31
N LYS A 973 34.14 -3.22 20.02
CA LYS A 973 32.87 -3.62 20.65
C LYS A 973 33.04 -4.97 21.35
N GLU A 974 32.44 -5.10 22.53
CA GLU A 974 32.27 -6.41 23.16
C GLU A 974 31.23 -7.23 22.40
N LEU A 975 31.36 -8.56 22.48
CA LEU A 975 30.34 -9.46 21.94
C LEU A 975 29.06 -9.33 22.75
N LYS A 976 27.90 -9.35 22.07
CA LYS A 976 26.60 -9.24 22.74
C LYS A 976 26.41 -10.44 23.68
N GLU A 977 25.82 -10.22 24.85
CA GLU A 977 25.48 -11.30 25.77
C GLU A 977 24.52 -12.29 25.08
N GLY A 978 24.85 -13.58 25.07
CA GLY A 978 24.08 -14.60 24.36
C GLY A 978 24.32 -14.69 22.84
N GLN A 979 25.31 -13.97 22.28
CA GLN A 979 25.65 -14.07 20.86
C GLN A 979 26.12 -15.48 20.49
N LYS A 980 25.39 -16.15 19.59
CA LYS A 980 25.65 -17.54 19.17
C LYS A 980 26.51 -17.66 17.92
N GLU A 981 26.61 -16.61 17.12
CA GLU A 981 27.41 -16.64 15.90
C GLU A 981 27.93 -15.26 15.48
N LEU A 982 28.99 -15.32 14.66
CA LEU A 982 29.58 -14.20 13.94
C LEU A 982 29.42 -14.48 12.44
N VAL A 983 28.89 -13.53 11.69
CA VAL A 983 28.65 -13.69 10.26
C VAL A 983 29.65 -12.85 9.50
N PHE A 984 30.56 -13.51 8.79
CA PHE A 984 31.61 -12.84 8.02
C PHE A 984 31.29 -12.81 6.54
N ARG A 985 31.64 -11.69 5.88
CA ARG A 985 31.75 -11.62 4.42
C ARG A 985 33.17 -11.96 4.00
N ILE A 986 33.31 -12.82 2.98
CA ILE A 986 34.60 -13.27 2.48
C ILE A 986 34.81 -12.81 1.04
N SER A 987 36.06 -12.50 0.69
CA SER A 987 36.53 -12.36 -0.69
C SER A 987 37.66 -13.35 -0.92
N CYS A 988 37.79 -13.88 -2.13
CA CYS A 988 38.79 -14.88 -2.49
C CYS A 988 39.75 -14.38 -3.59
N GLU A 989 40.82 -15.12 -3.84
CA GLU A 989 41.73 -14.86 -4.98
C GLU A 989 41.03 -15.15 -6.31
N ASP A 990 41.32 -14.38 -7.36
CA ASP A 990 40.77 -14.58 -8.70
C ASP A 990 39.23 -14.58 -8.75
N GLU A 991 38.57 -13.83 -7.85
CA GLU A 991 37.13 -13.58 -7.92
C GLU A 991 36.80 -12.55 -9.01
N ASP A 992 35.70 -12.73 -9.74
CA ASP A 992 35.18 -11.71 -10.63
C ASP A 992 34.62 -10.54 -9.81
N LEU A 993 34.62 -9.32 -10.39
CA LEU A 993 34.20 -8.09 -9.70
C LEU A 993 32.80 -8.17 -9.07
N ASP A 994 31.90 -8.98 -9.64
CA ASP A 994 30.51 -9.12 -9.21
C ASP A 994 30.25 -10.39 -8.37
N THR A 995 31.29 -11.15 -8.01
CA THR A 995 31.14 -12.39 -7.24
C THR A 995 30.79 -12.08 -5.78
N THR A 996 29.68 -12.63 -5.27
CA THR A 996 29.31 -12.51 -3.86
C THR A 996 29.30 -13.90 -3.21
N PHE A 997 30.36 -14.21 -2.45
CA PHE A 997 30.48 -15.49 -1.76
C PHE A 997 29.41 -15.69 -0.68
N PRO A 998 29.03 -16.96 -0.36
CA PRO A 998 28.13 -17.23 0.75
C PRO A 998 28.69 -16.65 2.06
N PRO A 999 27.84 -16.09 2.93
CA PRO A 999 28.28 -15.64 4.24
C PRO A 999 28.85 -16.79 5.06
N LEU A 1000 29.89 -16.49 5.84
CA LEU A 1000 30.53 -17.43 6.74
C LEU A 1000 29.98 -17.27 8.17
N HIS A 1001 29.15 -18.22 8.58
CA HIS A 1001 28.62 -18.33 9.94
C HIS A 1001 29.63 -19.06 10.83
N TYR A 1002 30.31 -18.30 11.70
CA TYR A 1002 31.17 -18.83 12.74
C TYR A 1002 30.37 -18.96 14.06
N ARG A 1003 29.96 -20.18 14.38
CA ARG A 1003 29.14 -20.47 15.56
C ARG A 1003 29.98 -20.50 16.83
N LEU A 1004 29.67 -19.60 17.74
CA LEU A 1004 30.19 -19.52 19.10
C LEU A 1004 29.54 -20.64 19.94
N ARG A 1005 30.28 -21.19 20.92
CA ARG A 1005 29.82 -22.27 21.80
C ARG A 1005 29.89 -21.88 23.26
#